data_AF-A0A7L3KMN1-F1
#
_entry.id   AF-A0A7L3KMN1-F1
#
_cell.length_a   1.000
_cell.length_b   1.000
_cell.length_c   1.000
_cell.angle_alpha   90.00
_cell.angle_beta   90.00
_cell.angle_gamma   90.00
#
_symmetry.space_group_name_H-M   'P 1'
#
loop_
_entity.id
_entity.type
_entity.pdbx_description
1 polymer ?
#
loop_
_entity_poly.entity_id
_entity_poly.type
_entity_poly.pdbx_seq_one_letter_code
_entity_poly.pdbx_strand_id
1 'polypeptide(L)'
;CALSDHGCEHFCVNGDRSYTCQCFEGYRLRNDGRTCKRKNICKSVNHGCEHVCVNADNFYICKCHEGFVLREDGKTCRRQDICKSVSHGCEHICVNEDDSYVCKCHEGFLLREDGKTCRNKDICGSVHHGCEHVCVNADESYICQCYEGFALREDGRTCRHKDVCNSIDHGCEHVCVNADESYICQCYEGFALREDGRTCRNKDVCNSIDHGCEHICVNTDSSYFCQCYEGFVLREDKKTCRNKDICKSVSHGCEHLCVNNDDSYTCQCHDGFVLRQDGKTCRSKDVCKSVNHGCEHVCASSGDSFVCMCQEGFLLREDGKTCKNKDLCKSVNHGCEHVCVNSGDSYTCKCHDGFLLREDGKTCRSKDVCKSVDHGCEYACVNNGDSYICKCQEGYVLKEDQKTCRRCTEGPIDLVFVIDGSKSLGEDNFEIVKQFVSGILDTLEISPKAARVGLLQYSTEVRTEFTLRQFSSAKDMKKAVSQMKYMGRGSMTGLALRQMSERSFTETEGARPFSANVPRISIVFTDGRAQDEVSEWATRAKQRGIIIYAIGIGKAIEEELLEIASEPSYKHLFYAEDFTALEDISEELRAQICEAMKESPHQQDATSGRLHKTGPQPSGPESTTIAITDVIDCPHLAVHHKYLFEDSHSTTGNRVTFPMLKCFCFSAKASKDNDQCKCENLVTFQNYATSEVQKLTQRYI
;
A
#
# COMPACT_ATOMS: atom_id res chain seq x y z
N CYS A 1 98.49 -21.12 84.01
CA CYS A 1 97.55 -21.14 82.87
C CYS A 1 97.84 -22.24 81.85
N ALA A 2 99.10 -22.49 81.42
CA ALA A 2 99.39 -23.55 80.44
C ALA A 2 99.55 -24.97 81.03
N LEU A 3 99.79 -25.09 82.34
CA LEU A 3 100.07 -26.37 83.02
C LEU A 3 98.88 -26.94 83.81
N SER A 4 97.86 -26.15 84.08
CA SER A 4 96.64 -26.58 84.75
C SER A 4 95.49 -25.61 84.47
N ASP A 5 94.28 -26.15 84.35
CA ASP A 5 93.07 -25.35 84.20
C ASP A 5 92.73 -24.71 85.55
N HIS A 6 92.77 -23.39 85.59
CA HIS A 6 92.51 -22.60 86.77
C HIS A 6 91.05 -22.13 86.88
N GLY A 7 90.17 -22.59 85.98
CA GLY A 7 88.74 -22.32 86.00
C GLY A 7 88.39 -20.86 85.69
N CYS A 8 89.21 -20.17 84.89
CA CYS A 8 88.94 -18.80 84.45
C CYS A 8 87.91 -18.80 83.31
N GLU A 9 86.84 -18.01 83.42
CA GLU A 9 85.73 -18.02 82.43
C GLU A 9 86.15 -17.54 81.03
N HIS A 10 87.07 -16.57 80.93
CA HIS A 10 87.52 -16.03 79.63
C HIS A 10 89.01 -16.26 79.40
N PHE A 11 89.88 -15.51 80.07
CA PHE A 11 91.33 -15.62 79.91
C PHE A 11 92.02 -15.89 81.23
N CYS A 12 93.08 -16.70 81.19
CA CYS A 12 94.01 -16.87 82.29
C CYS A 12 95.36 -16.28 81.87
N VAL A 13 95.88 -15.33 82.65
CA VAL A 13 97.19 -14.71 82.41
C VAL A 13 98.16 -15.14 83.52
N ASN A 14 99.35 -15.60 83.14
CA ASN A 14 100.39 -15.97 84.12
C ASN A 14 101.06 -14.69 84.65
N GLY A 15 101.16 -14.56 85.97
CA GLY A 15 102.05 -13.61 86.64
C GLY A 15 103.27 -14.34 87.23
N ASP A 16 104.24 -13.58 87.75
CA ASP A 16 105.44 -14.16 88.37
C ASP A 16 105.04 -15.03 89.59
N ARG A 17 105.03 -16.35 89.38
CA ARG A 17 104.57 -17.40 90.31
C ARG A 17 103.09 -17.37 90.73
N SER A 18 102.23 -16.64 90.01
CA SER A 18 100.78 -16.62 90.24
C SER A 18 100.01 -16.63 88.92
N TYR A 19 98.68 -16.76 88.98
CA TYR A 19 97.82 -16.56 87.81
C TYR A 19 96.72 -15.57 88.16
N THR A 20 96.22 -14.84 87.17
CA THR A 20 95.07 -13.95 87.33
C THR A 20 94.13 -14.17 86.17
N CYS A 21 92.85 -14.38 86.46
CA CYS A 21 91.83 -14.47 85.43
C CYS A 21 91.51 -13.05 84.92
N GLN A 22 91.42 -12.87 83.61
CA GLN A 22 91.00 -11.62 82.98
C GLN A 22 89.80 -11.89 82.06
N CYS A 23 88.92 -10.90 81.95
CA CYS A 23 87.71 -11.00 81.14
C CYS A 23 87.89 -10.31 79.79
N PHE A 24 87.19 -10.78 78.75
CA PHE A 24 87.03 -10.04 77.49
C PHE A 24 86.64 -8.58 77.76
N GLU A 25 87.04 -7.68 76.86
CA GLU A 25 86.58 -6.29 76.89
C GLU A 25 85.05 -6.24 76.95
N GLY A 26 84.51 -5.37 77.83
CA GLY A 26 83.08 -5.30 78.14
C GLY A 26 82.61 -6.19 79.31
N TYR A 27 83.48 -7.02 79.90
CA TYR A 27 83.18 -7.82 81.09
C TYR A 27 84.15 -7.47 82.22
N ARG A 28 83.68 -7.56 83.48
CA ARG A 28 84.52 -7.39 84.68
C ARG A 28 84.58 -8.69 85.46
N LEU A 29 85.76 -9.01 85.99
CA LEU A 29 85.96 -10.17 86.84
C LEU A 29 85.12 -10.01 88.12
N ARG A 30 84.34 -11.03 88.47
CA ARG A 30 83.61 -11.08 89.73
C ARG A 30 84.59 -11.22 90.88
N ASN A 31 84.11 -10.92 92.09
CA ASN A 31 84.92 -10.99 93.30
C ASN A 31 85.42 -12.41 93.65
N ASP A 32 84.89 -13.45 92.99
CA ASP A 32 85.42 -14.82 93.10
C ASP A 32 86.76 -15.02 92.37
N GLY A 33 87.23 -14.00 91.65
CA GLY A 33 88.51 -13.99 90.95
C GLY A 33 88.59 -14.91 89.73
N ARG A 34 87.46 -15.51 89.30
CA ARG A 34 87.45 -16.52 88.22
C ARG A 34 86.36 -16.32 87.17
N THR A 35 85.17 -15.88 87.57
CA THR A 35 84.04 -15.69 86.63
C THR A 35 83.89 -14.23 86.21
N CYS A 36 83.36 -14.00 85.02
CA CYS A 36 83.30 -12.72 84.34
C CYS A 36 81.85 -12.25 84.21
N LYS A 37 81.48 -11.18 84.93
CA LYS A 37 80.16 -10.55 84.74
C LYS A 37 80.25 -9.46 83.69
N ARG A 38 79.34 -9.46 82.72
CA ARG A 38 79.22 -8.37 81.75
C ARG A 38 79.14 -7.03 82.49
N LYS A 39 80.03 -6.11 82.14
CA LYS A 39 80.14 -4.80 82.77
C LYS A 39 78.87 -4.04 82.39
N ASN A 40 78.01 -3.76 83.37
CA ASN A 40 76.78 -3.02 83.12
C ASN A 40 77.17 -1.57 82.81
N ILE A 41 77.23 -1.24 81.51
CA ILE A 41 77.77 0.02 81.01
C ILE A 41 76.98 1.19 81.61
N CYS A 42 75.63 1.10 81.64
CA CYS A 42 74.72 2.07 82.27
C CYS A 42 74.94 2.36 83.77
N LYS A 43 75.49 1.41 84.56
CA LYS A 43 75.79 1.61 86.00
C LYS A 43 77.24 1.95 86.28
N SER A 44 78.12 1.83 85.27
CA SER A 44 79.56 2.00 85.43
C SER A 44 80.02 3.44 85.24
N VAL A 45 79.29 4.23 84.45
CA VAL A 45 79.51 5.65 84.19
C VAL A 45 78.13 6.27 83.93
N ASN A 46 77.88 7.50 84.40
CA ASN A 46 76.63 8.18 84.09
C ASN A 46 76.68 8.67 82.63
N HIS A 47 75.90 8.03 81.76
CA HIS A 47 75.92 8.28 80.32
C HIS A 47 75.07 9.47 79.87
N GLY A 48 74.43 10.16 80.82
CA GLY A 48 73.65 11.38 80.58
C GLY A 48 72.29 11.12 79.92
N CYS A 49 71.73 9.93 80.08
CA CYS A 49 70.36 9.64 79.65
C CYS A 49 69.37 10.37 80.57
N GLU A 50 68.47 11.15 80.00
CA GLU A 50 67.51 11.95 80.77
C GLU A 50 66.49 11.08 81.52
N HIS A 51 65.97 10.03 80.89
CA HIS A 51 65.02 9.12 81.52
C HIS A 51 65.68 7.79 81.91
N VAL A 52 65.78 6.83 80.99
CA VAL A 52 66.24 5.48 81.30
C VAL A 52 67.42 5.09 80.41
N CYS A 53 68.53 4.67 81.01
CA CYS A 53 69.63 4.03 80.29
C CYS A 53 69.41 2.52 80.20
N VAL A 54 69.39 1.98 79.00
CA VAL A 54 69.29 0.54 78.74
C VAL A 54 70.60 0.05 78.14
N ASN A 55 71.20 -1.00 78.73
CA ASN A 55 72.39 -1.62 78.14
C ASN A 55 72.01 -2.43 76.90
N ALA A 56 72.68 -2.14 75.79
CA ALA A 56 72.69 -2.94 74.58
C ALA A 56 74.07 -3.61 74.42
N ASP A 57 74.21 -4.61 73.56
CA ASP A 57 75.45 -5.39 73.41
C ASP A 57 76.65 -4.49 73.03
N ASN A 58 77.52 -4.23 74.02
CA ASN A 58 78.70 -3.37 74.00
C ASN A 58 78.49 -1.85 73.85
N PHE A 59 77.25 -1.35 73.92
CA PHE A 59 76.95 0.09 73.98
C PHE A 59 75.71 0.37 74.83
N TYR A 60 75.40 1.64 75.10
CA TYR A 60 74.18 2.01 75.83
C TYR A 60 73.23 2.75 74.89
N ILE A 61 71.93 2.62 75.14
CA ILE A 61 70.90 3.41 74.49
C ILE A 61 70.04 4.04 75.57
N CYS A 62 69.80 5.34 75.45
CA CYS A 62 68.83 6.03 76.29
C CYS A 62 67.42 5.79 75.73
N LYS A 63 66.47 5.40 76.58
CA LYS A 63 65.06 5.30 76.26
C LYS A 63 64.24 6.25 77.13
N CYS A 64 63.17 6.75 76.55
CA CYS A 64 62.22 7.63 77.23
C CYS A 64 61.03 6.82 77.77
N HIS A 65 60.41 7.33 78.84
CA HIS A 65 59.12 6.81 79.34
C HIS A 65 57.99 7.06 78.33
N GLU A 66 56.87 6.34 78.47
CA GLU A 66 55.69 6.50 77.60
C GLU A 66 55.24 7.97 77.52
N GLY A 67 54.87 8.42 76.31
CA GLY A 67 54.53 9.82 76.04
C GLY A 67 55.71 10.75 75.76
N PHE A 68 56.95 10.24 75.71
CA PHE A 68 58.16 11.01 75.39
C PHE A 68 58.97 10.35 74.27
N VAL A 69 59.54 11.15 73.38
CA VAL A 69 60.38 10.70 72.26
C VAL A 69 61.82 11.16 72.45
N LEU A 70 62.77 10.26 72.15
CA LEU A 70 64.20 10.53 72.27
C LEU A 70 64.62 11.54 71.21
N ARG A 71 65.36 12.58 71.61
CA ARG A 71 65.90 13.58 70.67
C ARG A 71 67.03 12.97 69.84
N GLU A 72 67.38 13.67 68.76
CA GLU A 72 68.48 13.28 67.85
C GLU A 72 69.84 13.20 68.56
N ASP A 73 70.01 13.84 69.73
CA ASP A 73 71.21 13.71 70.55
C ASP A 73 71.38 12.31 71.20
N GLY A 74 70.36 11.46 71.07
CA GLY A 74 70.35 10.08 71.56
C GLY A 74 70.33 9.97 73.09
N LYS A 75 70.11 11.06 73.83
CA LYS A 75 70.24 11.12 75.29
C LYS A 75 69.10 11.81 76.01
N THR A 76 68.57 12.90 75.45
CA THR A 76 67.49 13.68 76.05
C THR A 76 66.14 13.27 75.46
N CYS A 77 65.11 13.40 76.29
CA CYS A 77 63.74 12.99 76.00
C CYS A 77 62.86 14.23 75.94
N ARG A 78 62.13 14.43 74.83
CA ARG A 78 61.10 15.48 74.78
C ARG A 78 59.72 14.87 74.91
N ARG A 79 58.81 15.57 75.59
CA ARG A 79 57.39 15.20 75.64
C ARG A 79 56.87 15.13 74.21
N GLN A 80 56.16 14.06 73.88
CA GLN A 80 55.53 13.90 72.58
C GLN A 80 54.48 15.01 72.45
N ASP A 81 54.68 15.88 71.45
CA ASP A 81 53.81 17.02 71.17
C ASP A 81 52.44 16.48 70.72
N ILE A 82 51.44 16.58 71.61
CA ILE A 82 50.08 16.05 71.39
C ILE A 82 49.46 16.74 70.16
N CYS A 83 49.73 18.02 69.96
CA CYS A 83 49.33 18.78 68.78
C CYS A 83 49.96 18.30 67.47
N LYS A 84 51.08 17.56 67.51
CA LYS A 84 51.76 17.00 66.31
C LYS A 84 51.56 15.51 66.13
N SER A 85 50.98 14.80 67.10
CA SER A 85 50.73 13.38 66.99
C SER A 85 49.46 13.06 66.18
N VAL A 86 48.42 13.88 66.31
CA VAL A 86 47.14 13.79 65.58
C VAL A 86 46.59 15.21 65.37
N SER A 87 45.91 15.47 64.24
CA SER A 87 45.25 16.76 64.00
C SER A 87 43.99 16.90 64.85
N HIS A 88 44.01 17.81 65.82
CA HIS A 88 42.94 18.00 66.79
C HIS A 88 41.82 18.98 66.37
N GLY A 89 41.93 19.51 65.15
CA GLY A 89 40.92 20.39 64.55
C GLY A 89 40.87 21.79 65.15
N CYS A 90 41.98 22.29 65.71
CA CYS A 90 42.12 23.71 66.04
C CYS A 90 42.25 24.53 64.75
N GLU A 91 41.44 25.58 64.61
CA GLU A 91 41.45 26.41 63.40
C GLU A 91 42.74 27.22 63.25
N HIS A 92 43.22 27.83 64.33
CA HIS A 92 44.44 28.63 64.32
C HIS A 92 45.60 27.91 65.02
N ILE A 93 45.69 28.00 66.35
CA ILE A 93 46.85 27.52 67.09
C ILE A 93 46.40 26.40 68.03
N CYS A 94 47.05 25.24 67.96
CA CYS A 94 46.96 24.19 68.98
C CYS A 94 48.09 24.36 69.99
N VAL A 95 47.76 24.49 71.26
CA VAL A 95 48.73 24.61 72.36
C VAL A 95 48.58 23.39 73.27
N ASN A 96 49.69 22.69 73.52
CA ASN A 96 49.71 21.59 74.47
C ASN A 96 49.62 22.16 75.89
N GLU A 97 48.69 21.64 76.68
CA GLU A 97 48.67 21.80 78.14
C GLU A 97 48.92 20.45 78.79
N ASP A 98 49.32 20.44 80.07
CA ASP A 98 50.09 19.36 80.69
C ASP A 98 49.69 17.93 80.30
N ASP A 99 48.39 17.62 80.23
CA ASP A 99 47.82 16.34 79.79
C ASP A 99 46.75 16.45 78.67
N SER A 100 46.59 17.61 78.02
CA SER A 100 45.61 17.78 76.92
C SER A 100 46.04 18.84 75.89
N TYR A 101 45.14 19.24 74.99
CA TYR A 101 45.37 20.37 74.08
C TYR A 101 44.26 21.40 74.23
N VAL A 102 44.60 22.66 74.03
CA VAL A 102 43.64 23.76 73.90
C VAL A 102 43.90 24.52 72.61
N CYS A 103 42.82 24.88 71.91
CA CYS A 103 42.92 25.73 70.74
C CYS A 103 42.94 27.19 71.19
N LYS A 104 43.88 27.97 70.67
CA LYS A 104 43.95 29.42 70.86
C LYS A 104 43.91 30.11 69.51
N CYS A 105 43.40 31.33 69.51
CA CYS A 105 43.33 32.17 68.32
C CYS A 105 44.49 33.17 68.31
N HIS A 106 44.95 33.55 67.11
CA HIS A 106 45.86 34.68 66.92
C HIS A 106 45.25 36.00 67.44
N GLU A 107 46.09 37.00 67.72
CA GLU A 107 45.61 38.33 68.13
C GLU A 107 44.60 38.87 67.10
N GLY A 108 43.56 39.55 67.59
CA GLY A 108 42.43 39.98 66.75
C GLY A 108 41.27 38.98 66.65
N PHE A 109 41.40 37.75 67.17
CA PHE A 109 40.36 36.73 67.12
C PHE A 109 39.97 36.20 68.52
N LEU A 110 38.70 35.81 68.69
CA LEU A 110 38.10 35.22 69.89
C LEU A 110 37.73 33.76 69.62
N LEU A 111 38.08 32.86 70.54
CA LEU A 111 37.70 31.45 70.46
C LEU A 111 36.18 31.30 70.64
N ARG A 112 35.53 30.55 69.75
CA ARG A 112 34.09 30.25 69.84
C ARG A 112 33.82 29.26 70.96
N GLU A 113 32.53 29.14 71.33
CA GLU A 113 32.08 28.22 72.39
C GLU A 113 32.36 26.74 72.09
N ASP A 114 32.64 26.38 70.83
CA ASP A 114 33.06 25.03 70.45
C ASP A 114 34.50 24.68 70.87
N GLY A 115 35.24 25.66 71.38
CA GLY A 115 36.61 25.49 71.87
C GLY A 115 37.64 25.20 70.80
N LYS A 116 37.30 25.31 69.51
CA LYS A 116 38.16 24.91 68.38
C LYS A 116 38.27 25.95 67.27
N THR A 117 37.19 26.65 66.99
CA THR A 117 37.13 27.64 65.92
C THR A 117 37.29 29.05 66.45
N CYS A 118 37.86 29.93 65.64
CA CYS A 118 38.22 31.29 65.96
C CYS A 118 37.33 32.24 65.17
N ARG A 119 36.77 33.26 65.82
CA ARG A 119 36.04 34.34 65.14
C ARG A 119 36.76 35.65 65.32
N ASN A 120 36.77 36.49 64.30
CA ASN A 120 37.33 37.84 64.43
C ASN A 120 36.64 38.61 65.56
N LYS A 121 37.45 39.33 66.35
CA LYS A 121 36.97 40.32 67.31
C LYS A 121 36.35 41.43 66.48
N ASP A 122 35.06 41.69 66.71
CA ASP A 122 34.28 42.56 65.84
C ASP A 122 34.63 44.05 66.06
N ILE A 123 35.57 44.56 65.27
CA ILE A 123 36.00 45.96 65.24
C ILE A 123 34.88 46.85 64.65
N CYS A 124 34.11 46.33 63.69
CA CYS A 124 32.97 47.00 63.06
C CYS A 124 31.76 47.21 64.00
N GLY A 125 31.59 46.36 65.01
CA GLY A 125 30.54 46.48 66.02
C GLY A 125 30.84 47.45 67.17
N SER A 126 32.06 48.01 67.25
CA SER A 126 32.50 48.81 68.39
C SER A 126 32.32 50.33 68.19
N VAL A 127 32.43 50.83 66.95
CA VAL A 127 32.26 52.24 66.56
C VAL A 127 31.81 52.27 65.09
N HIS A 128 30.95 53.22 64.70
CA HIS A 128 30.62 53.43 63.28
C HIS A 128 31.83 53.98 62.51
N HIS A 129 32.39 53.15 61.61
CA HIS A 129 33.61 53.46 60.86
C HIS A 129 33.39 54.12 59.48
N GLY A 130 32.15 54.49 59.16
CA GLY A 130 31.83 55.26 57.96
C GLY A 130 31.93 54.50 56.63
N CYS A 131 31.80 53.17 56.65
CA CYS A 131 31.65 52.36 55.45
C CYS A 131 30.26 52.54 54.83
N GLU A 132 30.20 52.74 53.51
CA GLU A 132 28.93 52.94 52.79
C GLU A 132 28.05 51.67 52.76
N HIS A 133 28.65 50.51 52.51
CA HIS A 133 27.93 49.23 52.50
C HIS A 133 28.22 48.39 53.74
N VAL A 134 29.20 47.48 53.65
CA VAL A 134 29.49 46.56 54.74
C VAL A 134 30.89 46.83 55.28
N CYS A 135 30.96 47.04 56.59
CA CYS A 135 32.23 47.03 57.31
C CYS A 135 32.57 45.58 57.59
N VAL A 136 33.75 45.15 57.17
CA VAL A 136 34.24 43.79 57.40
C VAL A 136 35.50 43.88 58.24
N ASN A 137 35.56 43.07 59.29
CA ASN A 137 36.74 42.99 60.13
C ASN A 137 37.87 42.34 59.34
N ALA A 138 38.98 43.05 59.21
CA ALA A 138 40.23 42.54 58.65
C ALA A 138 41.24 42.32 59.78
N ASP A 139 42.25 41.49 59.58
CA ASP A 139 43.06 40.82 60.63
C ASP A 139 43.85 41.71 61.60
N GLU A 140 43.65 43.04 61.60
CA GLU A 140 44.08 43.99 62.64
C GLU A 140 43.35 45.36 62.50
N SER A 141 42.34 45.47 61.64
CA SER A 141 41.65 46.73 61.29
C SER A 141 40.23 46.47 60.74
N TYR A 142 39.59 47.47 60.15
CA TYR A 142 38.38 47.27 59.37
C TYR A 142 38.65 47.62 57.91
N ILE A 143 38.01 46.89 57.00
CA ILE A 143 37.94 47.26 55.59
C ILE A 143 36.47 47.42 55.22
N CYS A 144 36.15 48.48 54.51
CA CYS A 144 34.84 48.63 53.91
C CYS A 144 34.80 47.76 52.65
N GLN A 145 33.86 46.83 52.59
CA GLN A 145 33.61 46.03 51.42
C GLN A 145 32.26 46.43 50.83
N CYS A 146 32.18 46.32 49.51
CA CYS A 146 30.97 46.62 48.78
C CYS A 146 30.25 45.32 48.44
N TYR A 147 28.92 45.36 48.31
CA TYR A 147 28.12 44.22 47.85
C TYR A 147 28.52 43.80 46.42
N GLU A 148 28.13 42.59 46.00
CA GLU A 148 28.39 42.13 44.63
C GLU A 148 27.87 43.16 43.61
N GLY A 149 28.68 43.43 42.58
CA GLY A 149 28.41 44.48 41.61
C GLY A 149 29.13 45.81 41.89
N PHE A 150 29.69 46.01 43.08
CA PHE A 150 30.42 47.23 43.47
C PHE A 150 31.94 47.00 43.69
N ALA A 151 32.75 48.02 43.42
CA ALA A 151 34.17 48.14 43.72
C ALA A 151 34.41 49.32 44.68
N LEU A 152 35.27 49.11 45.67
CA LEU A 152 35.65 50.14 46.64
C LEU A 152 36.40 51.28 45.93
N ARG A 153 36.05 52.54 46.23
CA ARG A 153 36.75 53.71 45.70
C ARG A 153 38.13 53.86 46.37
N GLU A 154 38.97 54.71 45.79
CA GLU A 154 40.31 55.03 46.33
C GLU A 154 40.28 55.63 47.75
N ASP A 155 39.13 56.16 48.20
CA ASP A 155 38.96 56.66 49.57
C ASP A 155 38.83 55.55 50.62
N GLY A 156 38.74 54.28 50.20
CA GLY A 156 38.69 53.11 51.06
C GLY A 156 37.41 52.97 51.89
N ARG A 157 36.38 53.79 51.65
CA ARG A 157 35.15 53.83 52.47
C ARG A 157 33.86 53.83 51.66
N THR A 158 33.87 54.48 50.50
CA THR A 158 32.71 54.55 49.62
C THR A 158 32.82 53.53 48.49
N CYS A 159 31.67 53.03 48.08
CA CYS A 159 31.53 51.98 47.10
C CYS A 159 31.05 52.59 45.79
N ARG A 160 31.79 52.36 44.70
CA ARG A 160 31.27 52.61 43.35
C ARG A 160 30.83 51.30 42.74
N HIS A 161 29.95 51.35 41.76
CA HIS A 161 29.71 50.21 40.92
C HIS A 161 31.01 49.71 40.26
N LYS A 162 31.29 48.41 40.32
CA LYS A 162 32.40 47.76 39.63
C LYS A 162 32.06 47.79 38.16
N ASP A 163 32.79 48.55 37.34
CA ASP A 163 32.47 48.79 35.92
C ASP A 163 32.20 47.49 35.15
N VAL A 164 30.92 47.07 35.12
CA VAL A 164 30.39 45.87 34.46
C VAL A 164 30.51 46.13 32.97
N CYS A 165 30.23 47.36 32.54
CA CYS A 165 30.38 47.88 31.19
C CYS A 165 31.77 47.72 30.56
N ASN A 166 32.85 47.64 31.35
CA ASN A 166 34.22 47.47 30.83
C ASN A 166 34.72 46.01 30.92
N SER A 167 33.93 45.11 31.48
CA SER A 167 34.33 43.72 31.71
C SER A 167 33.97 42.79 30.55
N ILE A 168 32.82 43.03 29.89
CA ILE A 168 32.28 42.26 28.75
C ILE A 168 31.45 43.23 27.89
N ASP A 169 31.36 43.02 26.57
CA ASP A 169 30.42 43.76 25.72
C ASP A 169 28.98 43.33 26.02
N HIS A 170 28.20 44.24 26.60
CA HIS A 170 26.84 44.01 27.06
C HIS A 170 25.75 44.42 26.05
N GLY A 171 26.13 44.87 24.84
CA GLY A 171 25.20 45.13 23.75
C GLY A 171 24.28 46.33 23.99
N CYS A 172 24.76 47.37 24.68
CA CYS A 172 24.09 48.66 24.81
C CYS A 172 24.24 49.48 23.53
N GLU A 173 23.15 50.05 23.01
CA GLU A 173 23.18 50.83 21.77
C GLU A 173 23.96 52.15 21.90
N HIS A 174 23.83 52.86 23.04
CA HIS A 174 24.52 54.13 23.26
C HIS A 174 25.60 54.03 24.34
N VAL A 175 25.27 54.29 25.60
CA VAL A 175 26.25 54.24 26.69
C VAL A 175 25.83 53.20 27.71
N CYS A 176 26.75 52.28 28.01
CA CYS A 176 26.59 51.39 29.15
C CYS A 176 27.03 52.16 30.39
N VAL A 177 26.11 52.29 31.35
CA VAL A 177 26.40 52.87 32.66
C VAL A 177 26.16 51.84 33.73
N ASN A 178 26.95 52.00 34.76
CA ASN A 178 27.13 51.02 35.78
C ASN A 178 26.16 51.30 36.93
N ALA A 179 25.24 50.37 37.22
CA ALA A 179 24.08 50.60 38.09
C ALA A 179 24.08 49.65 39.28
N ASP A 180 23.45 50.04 40.38
CA ASP A 180 23.61 49.51 41.75
C ASP A 180 23.69 47.99 41.97
N GLU A 181 23.32 47.10 41.04
CA GLU A 181 23.61 45.66 41.13
C GLU A 181 23.93 45.03 39.74
N SER A 182 24.09 45.83 38.68
CA SER A 182 24.21 45.37 37.29
C SER A 182 24.81 46.46 36.36
N TYR A 183 24.51 46.35 35.06
CA TYR A 183 24.68 47.43 34.10
C TYR A 183 23.29 47.86 33.61
N ILE A 184 23.14 49.15 33.33
CA ILE A 184 21.99 49.67 32.61
C ILE A 184 22.49 50.38 31.36
N CYS A 185 21.84 50.14 30.24
CA CYS A 185 22.11 50.93 29.05
C CYS A 185 21.39 52.27 29.23
N GLN A 186 22.11 53.38 29.15
CA GLN A 186 21.53 54.72 29.15
C GLN A 186 21.69 55.35 27.77
N CYS A 187 20.73 56.18 27.43
CA CYS A 187 20.71 56.89 26.17
C CYS A 187 21.22 58.32 26.38
N TYR A 188 21.86 58.90 25.36
CA TYR A 188 22.26 60.31 25.38
C TYR A 188 21.05 61.24 25.51
N GLU A 189 21.29 62.51 25.88
CA GLU A 189 20.21 63.50 25.98
C GLU A 189 19.38 63.56 24.69
N GLY A 190 18.06 63.66 24.84
CA GLY A 190 17.11 63.52 23.73
C GLY A 190 16.65 62.08 23.47
N PHE A 191 17.13 61.07 24.23
CA PHE A 191 16.76 59.65 24.07
C PHE A 191 16.29 58.97 25.40
N ALA A 192 15.32 58.05 25.30
CA ALA A 192 14.73 57.21 26.33
C ALA A 192 14.93 55.72 26.02
N LEU A 193 15.21 54.92 27.05
CA LEU A 193 15.47 53.48 26.90
C LEU A 193 14.19 52.70 26.55
N ARG A 194 14.29 51.72 25.63
CA ARG A 194 13.17 50.83 25.26
C ARG A 194 12.95 49.73 26.31
N GLU A 195 11.81 49.04 26.23
CA GLU A 195 11.42 47.97 27.15
C GLU A 195 12.39 46.78 27.17
N ASP A 196 13.22 46.62 26.13
CA ASP A 196 14.26 45.59 26.06
C ASP A 196 15.49 45.88 26.94
N GLY A 197 15.54 47.08 27.54
CA GLY A 197 16.60 47.51 28.45
C GLY A 197 17.97 47.73 27.81
N ARG A 198 18.08 47.66 26.47
CA ARG A 198 19.36 47.73 25.75
C ARG A 198 19.38 48.75 24.60
N THR A 199 18.25 48.96 23.95
CA THR A 199 18.14 49.86 22.80
C THR A 199 17.47 51.18 23.18
N CYS A 200 17.87 52.25 22.52
CA CYS A 200 17.49 53.62 22.83
C CYS A 200 16.53 54.17 21.77
N ARG A 201 15.44 54.80 22.19
CA ARG A 201 14.54 55.59 21.33
C ARG A 201 14.67 57.06 21.67
N ASN A 202 14.31 58.00 20.79
CA ASN A 202 14.28 59.41 21.18
C ASN A 202 13.26 59.64 22.34
N LYS A 203 13.63 60.46 23.32
CA LYS A 203 12.78 60.95 24.41
C LYS A 203 11.95 62.07 23.80
N ASP A 204 10.70 61.76 23.56
CA ASP A 204 9.78 62.67 22.90
C ASP A 204 9.46 63.89 23.77
N VAL A 205 10.21 64.99 23.59
CA VAL A 205 9.86 66.34 24.07
C VAL A 205 8.46 66.72 23.55
N CYS A 206 8.15 66.33 22.32
CA CYS A 206 6.85 66.47 21.67
C CYS A 206 5.68 65.75 22.35
N ASN A 207 5.92 64.76 23.22
CA ASN A 207 4.87 64.08 23.99
C ASN A 207 4.78 64.57 25.45
N SER A 208 5.65 65.50 25.85
CA SER A 208 5.68 66.02 27.23
C SER A 208 4.66 67.14 27.44
N ILE A 209 4.46 68.01 26.44
CA ILE A 209 3.46 69.09 26.39
C ILE A 209 3.11 69.33 24.91
N ASP A 210 1.85 69.70 24.60
CA ASP A 210 1.46 70.09 23.25
C ASP A 210 2.13 71.42 22.83
N HIS A 211 2.97 71.36 21.80
CA HIS A 211 3.78 72.46 21.32
C HIS A 211 3.16 73.21 20.10
N GLY A 212 1.99 72.77 19.63
CA GLY A 212 1.22 73.43 18.58
C GLY A 212 1.84 73.34 17.18
N CYS A 213 2.50 72.23 16.87
CA CYS A 213 2.91 71.89 15.50
C CYS A 213 1.72 71.31 14.74
N GLU A 214 1.45 71.80 13.52
CA GLU A 214 0.31 71.33 12.73
C GLU A 214 0.46 69.87 12.27
N HIS A 215 1.67 69.47 11.88
CA HIS A 215 1.95 68.11 11.40
C HIS A 215 2.84 67.33 12.36
N ILE A 216 4.17 67.37 12.15
CA ILE A 216 5.10 66.59 12.97
C ILE A 216 5.83 67.55 13.89
N CYS A 217 5.75 67.31 15.18
CA CYS A 217 6.74 67.83 16.11
C CYS A 217 7.92 66.86 16.11
N VAL A 218 9.10 67.32 15.73
CA VAL A 218 10.32 66.51 15.71
C VAL A 218 11.21 66.97 16.84
N ASN A 219 11.56 66.04 17.73
CA ASN A 219 12.55 66.33 18.77
C ASN A 219 13.92 66.45 18.15
N THR A 220 14.66 67.39 18.69
CA THR A 220 16.09 67.55 18.45
C THR A 220 16.80 67.33 19.77
N ASP A 221 18.11 67.11 19.70
CA ASP A 221 18.96 66.73 20.83
C ASP A 221 18.82 67.64 22.06
N SER A 222 18.32 68.88 21.91
CA SER A 222 18.03 69.81 23.02
C SER A 222 16.70 70.59 22.93
N SER A 223 15.84 70.33 21.94
CA SER A 223 14.60 71.12 21.72
C SER A 223 13.58 70.40 20.81
N TYR A 224 12.61 71.12 20.25
CA TYR A 224 11.71 70.63 19.20
C TYR A 224 11.63 71.62 18.02
N PHE A 225 11.34 71.11 16.83
CA PHE A 225 10.89 71.95 15.71
C PHE A 225 9.71 71.29 15.00
N CYS A 226 8.86 72.11 14.39
CA CYS A 226 7.75 71.60 13.59
C CYS A 226 8.24 71.30 12.18
N GLN A 227 8.02 70.07 11.74
CA GLN A 227 8.30 69.60 10.40
C GLN A 227 6.99 69.25 9.71
N CYS A 228 6.89 69.63 8.44
CA CYS A 228 5.78 69.21 7.61
C CYS A 228 6.09 67.85 6.99
N TYR A 229 5.03 67.07 6.73
CA TYR A 229 5.11 65.85 5.93
C TYR A 229 5.69 66.15 4.52
N GLU A 230 6.13 65.11 3.80
CA GLU A 230 6.83 65.23 2.51
C GLU A 230 5.94 65.85 1.43
N GLY A 231 6.17 67.13 1.09
CA GLY A 231 5.49 67.85 0.00
C GLY A 231 4.73 69.11 0.43
N PHE A 232 4.62 69.33 1.73
CA PHE A 232 4.29 70.57 2.38
C PHE A 232 5.60 71.32 2.71
N VAL A 233 5.53 72.63 2.70
CA VAL A 233 6.57 73.54 3.14
C VAL A 233 6.08 74.32 4.35
N LEU A 234 6.93 74.40 5.37
CA LEU A 234 6.64 75.11 6.61
C LEU A 234 6.41 76.59 6.31
N ARG A 235 5.29 77.14 6.78
CA ARG A 235 4.99 78.56 6.63
C ARG A 235 5.98 79.38 7.48
N GLU A 236 6.00 80.68 7.23
CA GLU A 236 6.92 81.61 7.93
C GLU A 236 6.72 81.65 9.45
N ASP A 237 5.56 81.21 9.94
CA ASP A 237 5.25 81.11 11.38
C ASP A 237 5.96 79.93 12.09
N LYS A 238 6.66 79.07 11.33
CA LYS A 238 7.41 77.90 11.79
C LYS A 238 6.58 76.84 12.53
N LYS A 239 5.26 76.88 12.41
CA LYS A 239 4.34 75.95 13.09
C LYS A 239 3.30 75.33 12.17
N THR A 240 2.84 76.07 11.17
CA THR A 240 1.83 75.61 10.20
C THR A 240 2.47 75.28 8.85
N CYS A 241 1.82 74.40 8.09
CA CYS A 241 2.32 73.82 6.84
C CYS A 241 1.46 74.26 5.65
N ARG A 242 2.05 74.38 4.46
CA ARG A 242 1.31 74.60 3.19
C ARG A 242 1.90 73.81 2.05
N ASN A 243 1.09 73.40 1.08
CA ASN A 243 1.53 72.54 -0.01
C ASN A 243 2.58 73.25 -0.83
N LYS A 244 3.67 72.57 -1.16
CA LYS A 244 4.52 72.98 -2.25
C LYS A 244 3.71 72.73 -3.54
N ASP A 245 3.54 73.73 -4.41
CA ASP A 245 2.74 73.59 -5.64
C ASP A 245 3.53 72.75 -6.67
N ILE A 246 3.51 71.43 -6.49
CA ILE A 246 4.42 70.46 -7.12
C ILE A 246 4.26 70.45 -8.66
N CYS A 247 3.05 70.50 -9.21
CA CYS A 247 2.73 70.45 -10.65
C CYS A 247 3.36 71.56 -11.52
N LYS A 248 3.82 72.68 -10.93
CA LYS A 248 4.47 73.77 -11.68
C LYS A 248 6.00 73.73 -11.61
N SER A 249 6.57 72.85 -10.79
CA SER A 249 8.00 72.83 -10.53
C SER A 249 8.79 72.07 -11.59
N VAL A 250 8.23 70.97 -12.14
CA VAL A 250 8.80 70.14 -13.22
C VAL A 250 7.64 69.48 -14.01
N SER A 251 7.85 69.13 -15.29
CA SER A 251 6.86 68.30 -16.02
C SER A 251 6.86 66.88 -15.48
N HIS A 252 5.79 66.51 -14.76
CA HIS A 252 5.70 65.24 -14.06
C HIS A 252 5.15 64.06 -14.89
N GLY A 253 4.83 64.29 -16.17
CA GLY A 253 4.43 63.26 -17.12
C GLY A 253 2.99 62.76 -16.97
N CYS A 254 2.07 63.59 -16.46
CA CYS A 254 0.64 63.30 -16.45
C CYS A 254 0.08 63.36 -17.87
N GLU A 255 -0.65 62.32 -18.31
CA GLU A 255 -1.25 62.26 -19.64
C GLU A 255 -2.37 63.30 -19.83
N HIS A 256 -3.18 63.53 -18.80
CA HIS A 256 -4.28 64.51 -18.83
C HIS A 256 -4.02 65.69 -17.88
N LEU A 257 -4.53 65.65 -16.64
CA LEU A 257 -4.47 66.77 -15.69
C LEU A 257 -3.47 66.45 -14.57
N CYS A 258 -2.77 67.46 -14.05
CA CYS A 258 -1.97 67.36 -12.82
C CYS A 258 -2.63 68.22 -11.74
N VAL A 259 -2.97 67.62 -10.61
CA VAL A 259 -3.60 68.31 -9.47
C VAL A 259 -2.64 68.27 -8.29
N ASN A 260 -2.38 69.43 -7.69
CA ASN A 260 -1.56 69.53 -6.49
C ASN A 260 -2.38 69.13 -5.28
N ASN A 261 -1.84 68.18 -4.55
CA ASN A 261 -2.30 67.78 -3.24
C ASN A 261 -1.33 68.31 -2.19
N ASP A 262 -1.83 68.23 -0.96
CA ASP A 262 -1.18 68.44 0.33
C ASP A 262 0.35 68.23 0.35
N ASP A 263 0.78 67.07 -0.13
CA ASP A 263 2.16 66.63 -0.10
C ASP A 263 2.68 66.09 -1.44
N SER A 264 1.86 66.15 -2.48
CA SER A 264 2.16 65.42 -3.71
C SER A 264 1.47 66.05 -4.90
N TYR A 265 1.76 65.53 -6.08
CA TYR A 265 0.90 65.74 -7.23
C TYR A 265 0.20 64.43 -7.55
N THR A 266 -1.03 64.52 -8.03
CA THR A 266 -1.72 63.36 -8.57
C THR A 266 -2.20 63.70 -9.96
N CYS A 267 -1.91 62.82 -10.91
CA CYS A 267 -2.46 62.95 -12.24
C CYS A 267 -3.94 62.56 -12.20
N GLN A 268 -4.81 63.34 -12.81
CA GLN A 268 -6.24 63.05 -12.90
C GLN A 268 -6.66 62.95 -14.35
N CYS A 269 -7.58 62.04 -14.63
CA CYS A 269 -8.13 61.83 -15.96
C CYS A 269 -9.43 62.59 -16.14
N HIS A 270 -9.72 63.00 -17.38
CA HIS A 270 -11.02 63.56 -17.75
C HIS A 270 -12.16 62.53 -17.58
N ASP A 271 -13.41 63.03 -17.53
CA ASP A 271 -14.61 62.21 -17.35
C ASP A 271 -14.69 61.06 -18.39
N GLY A 272 -14.92 59.84 -17.89
CA GLY A 272 -14.92 58.61 -18.69
C GLY A 272 -13.62 57.80 -18.63
N PHE A 273 -12.58 58.30 -17.97
CA PHE A 273 -11.28 57.65 -17.82
C PHE A 273 -10.88 57.51 -16.34
N VAL A 274 -10.09 56.48 -16.02
CA VAL A 274 -9.52 56.23 -14.69
C VAL A 274 -8.00 56.12 -14.80
N LEU A 275 -7.30 56.65 -13.81
CA LEU A 275 -5.85 56.67 -13.78
C LEU A 275 -5.30 55.24 -13.66
N ARG A 276 -4.32 54.88 -14.49
CA ARG A 276 -3.66 53.57 -14.45
C ARG A 276 -2.79 53.44 -13.21
N GLN A 277 -2.34 52.21 -12.98
CA GLN A 277 -1.54 51.84 -11.81
C GLN A 277 -0.16 52.51 -11.77
N ASP A 278 0.29 53.08 -12.90
CA ASP A 278 1.51 53.90 -13.01
C ASP A 278 1.34 55.32 -12.45
N GLY A 279 0.12 55.70 -12.06
CA GLY A 279 -0.21 56.99 -11.47
C GLY A 279 -0.10 58.18 -12.42
N LYS A 280 0.07 57.94 -13.74
CA LYS A 280 0.39 58.99 -14.73
C LYS A 280 -0.42 58.92 -16.01
N THR A 281 -0.68 57.72 -16.52
CA THR A 281 -1.46 57.51 -17.74
C THR A 281 -2.92 57.16 -17.42
N CYS A 282 -3.81 57.45 -18.34
CA CYS A 282 -5.25 57.30 -18.20
C CYS A 282 -5.76 56.11 -19.02
N ARG A 283 -6.54 55.20 -18.41
CA ARG A 283 -7.31 54.18 -19.15
C ARG A 283 -8.78 54.54 -19.19
N SER A 284 -9.50 54.10 -20.21
CA SER A 284 -10.96 54.26 -20.24
C SER A 284 -11.59 53.52 -19.05
N LYS A 285 -12.54 54.15 -18.36
CA LYS A 285 -13.28 53.56 -17.23
C LYS A 285 -14.18 52.41 -17.66
N ASP A 286 -14.52 52.33 -18.95
CA ASP A 286 -15.35 51.26 -19.50
C ASP A 286 -14.83 50.87 -20.89
N VAL A 287 -13.88 49.93 -20.91
CA VAL A 287 -13.28 49.40 -22.15
C VAL A 287 -14.37 48.85 -23.07
N CYS A 288 -15.42 48.25 -22.52
CA CYS A 288 -16.57 47.71 -23.24
C CYS A 288 -17.46 48.73 -23.98
N LYS A 289 -17.39 50.02 -23.64
CA LYS A 289 -18.17 51.08 -24.32
C LYS A 289 -17.35 51.86 -25.35
N SER A 290 -16.03 51.68 -25.36
CA SER A 290 -15.13 52.40 -26.27
C SER A 290 -15.18 51.84 -27.69
N VAL A 291 -15.28 50.53 -27.85
CA VAL A 291 -15.32 49.80 -29.13
C VAL A 291 -16.13 48.51 -28.92
N ASN A 292 -16.82 48.03 -29.96
CA ASN A 292 -17.51 46.73 -29.90
C ASN A 292 -16.47 45.58 -29.98
N HIS A 293 -16.27 44.88 -28.86
CA HIS A 293 -15.26 43.82 -28.72
C HIS A 293 -15.72 42.43 -29.19
N GLY A 294 -16.98 42.31 -29.64
CA GLY A 294 -17.54 41.07 -30.19
C GLY A 294 -17.85 40.00 -29.15
N CYS A 295 -18.24 40.39 -27.93
CA CYS A 295 -18.76 39.45 -26.93
C CYS A 295 -20.19 39.02 -27.30
N GLU A 296 -20.46 37.72 -27.29
CA GLU A 296 -21.80 37.18 -27.62
C GLU A 296 -22.86 37.56 -26.59
N HIS A 297 -22.52 37.52 -25.30
CA HIS A 297 -23.42 37.87 -24.21
C HIS A 297 -23.01 39.18 -23.53
N VAL A 298 -22.27 39.12 -22.42
CA VAL A 298 -21.95 40.29 -21.60
C VAL A 298 -20.47 40.62 -21.75
N CYS A 299 -20.13 41.89 -21.99
CA CYS A 299 -18.75 42.37 -21.92
C CYS A 299 -18.51 42.96 -20.52
N ALA A 300 -17.51 42.46 -19.81
CA ALA A 300 -17.06 43.01 -18.54
C ALA A 300 -15.67 43.63 -18.71
N SER A 301 -15.54 44.90 -18.34
CA SER A 301 -14.26 45.60 -18.33
C SER A 301 -13.36 45.01 -17.22
N SER A 302 -12.19 44.49 -17.56
CA SER A 302 -11.23 43.89 -16.62
C SER A 302 -9.86 44.58 -16.77
N GLY A 303 -9.61 45.59 -15.94
CA GLY A 303 -8.39 46.39 -15.99
C GLY A 303 -8.26 47.20 -17.28
N ASP A 304 -7.20 46.94 -18.06
CA ASP A 304 -6.95 47.53 -19.39
C ASP A 304 -7.53 46.69 -20.55
N SER A 305 -8.12 45.54 -20.24
CA SER A 305 -8.67 44.57 -21.21
C SER A 305 -10.17 44.38 -21.00
N PHE A 306 -10.80 43.63 -21.89
CA PHE A 306 -12.18 43.17 -21.73
C PHE A 306 -12.20 41.66 -21.53
N VAL A 307 -13.16 41.16 -20.76
CA VAL A 307 -13.48 39.74 -20.69
C VAL A 307 -14.95 39.57 -21.07
N CYS A 308 -15.22 38.67 -22.01
CA CYS A 308 -16.59 38.31 -22.32
C CYS A 308 -17.08 37.31 -21.26
N MET A 309 -18.28 37.53 -20.75
CA MET A 309 -18.94 36.70 -19.76
C MET A 309 -20.24 36.15 -20.34
N CYS A 310 -20.54 34.90 -20.01
CA CYS A 310 -21.77 34.24 -20.41
C CYS A 310 -22.81 34.33 -19.30
N GLN A 311 -24.10 34.44 -19.67
CA GLN A 311 -25.22 34.40 -18.72
C GLN A 311 -25.34 33.02 -18.05
N GLU A 312 -26.11 32.94 -16.95
CA GLU A 312 -26.34 31.67 -16.23
C GLU A 312 -26.79 30.57 -17.20
N GLY A 313 -26.20 29.37 -17.07
CA GLY A 313 -26.44 28.26 -17.98
C GLY A 313 -25.48 28.15 -19.17
N PHE A 314 -24.51 29.06 -19.31
CA PHE A 314 -23.54 29.07 -20.43
C PHE A 314 -22.07 29.16 -19.95
N LEU A 315 -21.14 28.60 -20.72
CA LEU A 315 -19.68 28.62 -20.51
C LEU A 315 -19.00 29.36 -21.66
N LEU A 316 -17.99 30.18 -21.35
CA LEU A 316 -17.17 30.86 -22.35
C LEU A 316 -16.31 29.85 -23.11
N ARG A 317 -16.28 29.93 -24.45
CA ARG A 317 -15.43 29.06 -25.29
C ARG A 317 -13.97 29.50 -25.23
N GLU A 318 -13.08 28.65 -25.74
CA GLU A 318 -11.64 28.93 -25.80
C GLU A 318 -11.28 30.17 -26.63
N ASP A 319 -12.18 30.62 -27.51
CA ASP A 319 -12.02 31.87 -28.27
C ASP A 319 -12.16 33.14 -27.40
N GLY A 320 -12.58 32.99 -26.14
CA GLY A 320 -12.74 34.08 -25.18
C GLY A 320 -13.88 35.05 -25.50
N LYS A 321 -14.76 34.73 -26.46
CA LYS A 321 -15.80 35.66 -26.96
C LYS A 321 -17.19 35.04 -27.11
N THR A 322 -17.27 33.78 -27.50
CA THR A 322 -18.54 33.08 -27.72
C THR A 322 -18.90 32.20 -26.54
N CYS A 323 -20.19 31.97 -26.36
CA CYS A 323 -20.75 31.19 -25.27
C CYS A 323 -21.26 29.83 -25.79
N LYS A 324 -21.09 28.78 -24.99
CA LYS A 324 -21.72 27.47 -25.22
C LYS A 324 -22.61 27.13 -24.04
N ASN A 325 -23.71 26.41 -24.26
CA ASN A 325 -24.51 25.90 -23.15
C ASN A 325 -23.61 25.11 -22.18
N LYS A 326 -23.74 25.39 -20.88
CA LYS A 326 -23.15 24.59 -19.82
C LYS A 326 -23.80 23.22 -19.91
N ASP A 327 -22.99 22.21 -20.21
CA ASP A 327 -23.46 20.84 -20.34
C ASP A 327 -23.89 20.31 -18.96
N LEU A 328 -25.17 20.43 -18.66
CA LEU A 328 -25.76 20.02 -17.38
C LEU A 328 -25.44 18.54 -17.10
N CYS A 329 -25.40 17.70 -18.13
CA CYS A 329 -25.10 16.27 -18.04
C CYS A 329 -23.65 15.96 -17.64
N LYS A 330 -22.70 16.89 -17.85
CA LYS A 330 -21.30 16.74 -17.42
C LYS A 330 -21.01 17.39 -16.07
N SER A 331 -21.94 18.19 -15.56
CA SER A 331 -21.75 18.95 -14.33
C SER A 331 -22.07 18.13 -13.06
N VAL A 332 -23.07 17.24 -13.14
CA VAL A 332 -23.53 16.40 -12.03
C VAL A 332 -24.08 15.08 -12.60
N ASN A 333 -23.92 13.97 -11.86
CA ASN A 333 -24.56 12.71 -12.23
C ASN A 333 -26.07 12.77 -11.92
N HIS A 334 -26.89 12.85 -12.96
CA HIS A 334 -28.35 12.97 -12.85
C HIS A 334 -29.11 11.65 -12.70
N GLY A 335 -28.40 10.52 -12.67
CA GLY A 335 -28.97 9.19 -12.48
C GLY A 335 -29.74 8.66 -13.69
N CYS A 336 -29.35 9.03 -14.91
CA CYS A 336 -29.88 8.42 -16.13
C CYS A 336 -29.28 7.02 -16.34
N GLU A 337 -30.12 6.02 -16.63
CA GLU A 337 -29.64 4.64 -16.86
C GLU A 337 -28.83 4.49 -18.15
N HIS A 338 -29.22 5.19 -19.23
CA HIS A 338 -28.52 5.18 -20.51
C HIS A 338 -27.84 6.52 -20.82
N VAL A 339 -28.51 7.43 -21.53
CA VAL A 339 -27.91 8.68 -22.01
C VAL A 339 -28.59 9.87 -21.37
N CYS A 340 -27.81 10.79 -20.80
CA CYS A 340 -28.30 12.12 -20.43
C CYS A 340 -28.12 13.08 -21.61
N VAL A 341 -29.18 13.79 -22.00
CA VAL A 341 -29.12 14.86 -23.01
C VAL A 341 -29.49 16.20 -22.41
N ASN A 342 -28.72 17.23 -22.76
CA ASN A 342 -28.98 18.60 -22.33
C ASN A 342 -30.13 19.19 -23.18
N SER A 343 -31.17 19.72 -22.54
CA SER A 343 -32.36 20.28 -23.18
C SER A 343 -32.60 21.70 -22.67
N GLY A 344 -31.97 22.68 -23.34
CA GLY A 344 -32.05 24.09 -22.96
C GLY A 344 -31.48 24.33 -21.56
N ASP A 345 -32.35 24.74 -20.64
CA ASP A 345 -32.03 25.02 -19.23
C ASP A 345 -32.17 23.80 -18.30
N SER A 346 -32.54 22.63 -18.85
CA SER A 346 -32.77 21.38 -18.10
C SER A 346 -32.07 20.18 -18.76
N TYR A 347 -32.18 19.00 -18.16
CA TYR A 347 -31.68 17.75 -18.74
C TYR A 347 -32.83 16.76 -18.93
N THR A 348 -32.65 15.81 -19.85
CA THR A 348 -33.60 14.71 -20.05
C THR A 348 -32.83 13.42 -20.26
N CYS A 349 -33.24 12.34 -19.60
CA CYS A 349 -32.67 11.02 -19.87
C CYS A 349 -33.30 10.43 -21.15
N LYS A 350 -32.49 9.86 -22.03
CA LYS A 350 -32.90 9.13 -23.21
C LYS A 350 -32.35 7.71 -23.15
N CYS A 351 -33.18 6.77 -23.58
CA CYS A 351 -32.77 5.37 -23.71
C CYS A 351 -32.16 5.12 -25.09
N HIS A 352 -31.25 4.15 -25.18
CA HIS A 352 -30.76 3.64 -26.46
C HIS A 352 -31.90 3.02 -27.29
N ASP A 353 -31.65 2.86 -28.59
CA ASP A 353 -32.56 2.16 -29.49
C ASP A 353 -32.92 0.78 -28.90
N GLY A 354 -34.19 0.39 -29.03
CA GLY A 354 -34.72 -0.82 -28.38
C GLY A 354 -35.20 -0.63 -26.93
N PHE A 355 -35.15 0.58 -26.37
CA PHE A 355 -35.59 0.85 -24.99
C PHE A 355 -36.50 2.09 -24.89
N LEU A 356 -37.45 2.06 -23.96
CA LEU A 356 -38.37 3.15 -23.62
C LEU A 356 -38.07 3.70 -22.23
N LEU A 357 -38.08 5.02 -22.08
CA LEU A 357 -37.93 5.68 -20.78
C LEU A 357 -39.18 5.41 -19.92
N ARG A 358 -38.97 5.03 -18.66
CA ARG A 358 -40.06 4.83 -17.69
C ARG A 358 -40.63 6.16 -17.20
N GLU A 359 -41.76 6.09 -16.51
CA GLU A 359 -42.43 7.26 -15.93
C GLU A 359 -41.58 8.01 -14.88
N ASP A 360 -40.56 7.35 -14.33
CA ASP A 360 -39.60 7.98 -13.42
C ASP A 360 -38.64 8.96 -14.12
N GLY A 361 -38.66 9.01 -15.47
CA GLY A 361 -37.83 9.88 -16.29
C GLY A 361 -36.34 9.54 -16.26
N LYS A 362 -35.94 8.37 -15.73
CA LYS A 362 -34.53 8.00 -15.48
C LYS A 362 -34.16 6.59 -15.92
N THR A 363 -35.04 5.63 -15.70
CA THR A 363 -34.78 4.22 -16.02
C THR A 363 -35.36 3.83 -17.36
N CYS A 364 -34.79 2.81 -17.98
CA CYS A 364 -35.12 2.30 -19.29
C CYS A 364 -35.79 0.92 -19.17
N ARG A 365 -36.77 0.65 -20.03
CA ARG A 365 -37.33 -0.70 -20.22
C ARG A 365 -37.17 -1.11 -21.66
N SER A 366 -36.86 -2.37 -21.93
CA SER A 366 -36.82 -2.87 -23.30
C SER A 366 -38.17 -2.60 -23.98
N LYS A 367 -38.09 -2.04 -25.19
CA LYS A 367 -39.23 -1.85 -26.08
C LYS A 367 -39.67 -3.24 -26.50
N ASP A 368 -40.83 -3.66 -26.02
CA ASP A 368 -41.43 -4.94 -26.40
C ASP A 368 -41.87 -4.85 -27.87
N VAL A 369 -40.98 -5.25 -28.78
CA VAL A 369 -41.18 -5.23 -30.23
C VAL A 369 -42.45 -6.02 -30.57
N CYS A 370 -42.64 -7.19 -29.94
CA CYS A 370 -43.81 -8.05 -30.12
C CYS A 370 -45.14 -7.41 -29.69
N LYS A 371 -45.14 -6.44 -28.77
CA LYS A 371 -46.36 -5.69 -28.39
C LYS A 371 -46.57 -4.41 -29.19
N SER A 372 -45.58 -3.99 -29.98
CA SER A 372 -45.66 -2.71 -30.68
C SER A 372 -46.56 -2.77 -31.92
N VAL A 373 -46.54 -3.87 -32.65
CA VAL A 373 -47.31 -4.12 -33.88
C VAL A 373 -47.51 -5.64 -34.00
N ASP A 374 -48.61 -6.07 -34.63
CA ASP A 374 -48.77 -7.48 -35.02
C ASP A 374 -47.77 -7.83 -36.13
N HIS A 375 -46.87 -8.76 -35.84
CA HIS A 375 -45.80 -9.19 -36.73
C HIS A 375 -46.20 -10.34 -37.67
N GLY A 376 -47.41 -10.88 -37.50
CA GLY A 376 -47.94 -11.97 -38.30
C GLY A 376 -47.26 -13.32 -38.02
N CYS A 377 -46.79 -13.55 -36.79
CA CYS A 377 -46.29 -14.85 -36.36
C CYS A 377 -47.47 -15.83 -36.21
N GLU A 378 -47.38 -17.01 -36.83
CA GLU A 378 -48.45 -18.01 -36.77
C GLU A 378 -48.72 -18.51 -35.34
N TYR A 379 -47.67 -18.67 -34.52
CA TYR A 379 -47.79 -19.17 -33.15
C TYR A 379 -47.36 -18.15 -32.09
N ALA A 380 -46.07 -17.84 -31.98
CA ALA A 380 -45.57 -16.94 -30.95
C ALA A 380 -44.53 -15.95 -31.49
N CYS A 381 -44.64 -14.69 -31.10
CA CYS A 381 -43.60 -13.68 -31.30
C CYS A 381 -42.70 -13.63 -30.06
N VAL A 382 -41.39 -13.66 -30.26
CA VAL A 382 -40.39 -13.51 -29.20
C VAL A 382 -39.49 -12.32 -29.52
N ASN A 383 -39.29 -11.44 -28.54
CA ASN A 383 -38.39 -10.29 -28.69
C ASN A 383 -36.94 -10.78 -28.83
N ASN A 384 -36.21 -10.24 -29.80
CA ASN A 384 -34.82 -10.56 -30.07
C ASN A 384 -34.02 -9.25 -30.26
N GLY A 385 -33.55 -8.67 -29.16
CA GLY A 385 -32.90 -7.35 -29.15
C GLY A 385 -33.86 -6.26 -29.65
N ASP A 386 -33.48 -5.58 -30.72
CA ASP A 386 -34.28 -4.53 -31.38
C ASP A 386 -35.28 -5.11 -32.42
N SER A 387 -35.27 -6.42 -32.61
CA SER A 387 -36.09 -7.16 -33.59
C SER A 387 -36.99 -8.19 -32.90
N TYR A 388 -37.67 -9.01 -33.69
CA TYR A 388 -38.48 -10.12 -33.23
C TYR A 388 -38.14 -11.38 -34.04
N ILE A 389 -38.43 -12.54 -33.45
CA ILE A 389 -38.44 -13.82 -34.15
C ILE A 389 -39.77 -14.51 -33.88
N CYS A 390 -40.33 -15.16 -34.90
CA CYS A 390 -41.48 -16.04 -34.69
C CYS A 390 -40.97 -17.39 -34.18
N LYS A 391 -41.74 -18.02 -33.30
CA LYS A 391 -41.48 -19.35 -32.76
C LYS A 391 -42.69 -20.23 -33.08
N CYS A 392 -42.43 -21.50 -33.38
CA CYS A 392 -43.45 -22.52 -33.61
C CYS A 392 -43.69 -23.40 -32.38
N GLN A 393 -44.85 -24.05 -32.35
CA GLN A 393 -45.16 -25.10 -31.38
C GLN A 393 -44.22 -26.31 -31.57
N GLU A 394 -44.05 -27.11 -30.54
CA GLU A 394 -43.27 -28.35 -30.59
C GLU A 394 -43.75 -29.29 -31.72
N GLY A 395 -42.81 -29.91 -32.43
CA GLY A 395 -43.09 -30.72 -33.62
C GLY A 395 -43.33 -29.93 -34.92
N TYR A 396 -43.09 -28.61 -34.90
CA TYR A 396 -43.15 -27.71 -36.05
C TYR A 396 -41.89 -26.82 -36.14
N VAL A 397 -41.51 -26.47 -37.37
CA VAL A 397 -40.39 -25.56 -37.66
C VAL A 397 -40.87 -24.40 -38.53
N LEU A 398 -40.18 -23.26 -38.46
CA LEU A 398 -40.51 -22.12 -39.31
C LEU A 398 -40.29 -22.44 -40.79
N LYS A 399 -41.19 -21.96 -41.64
CA LYS A 399 -41.03 -21.96 -43.09
C LYS A 399 -40.04 -20.87 -43.53
N GLU A 400 -39.73 -20.86 -44.82
CA GLU A 400 -38.85 -19.87 -45.46
C GLU A 400 -39.33 -18.41 -45.28
N ASP A 401 -40.62 -18.20 -45.02
CA ASP A 401 -41.19 -16.87 -44.74
C ASP A 401 -40.89 -16.32 -43.33
N GLN A 402 -40.27 -17.14 -42.46
CA GLN A 402 -39.96 -16.82 -41.06
C GLN A 402 -41.18 -16.38 -40.23
N LYS A 403 -42.39 -16.78 -40.63
CA LYS A 403 -43.64 -16.42 -39.96
C LYS A 403 -44.58 -17.59 -39.75
N THR A 404 -44.67 -18.47 -40.74
CA THR A 404 -45.54 -19.65 -40.69
C THR A 404 -44.78 -20.90 -40.29
N CYS A 405 -45.52 -21.87 -39.75
CA CYS A 405 -45.00 -23.12 -39.22
C CYS A 405 -45.33 -24.26 -40.19
N ARG A 406 -44.39 -25.21 -40.34
CA ARG A 406 -44.63 -26.50 -41.01
C ARG A 406 -44.30 -27.65 -40.09
N ARG A 407 -44.98 -28.77 -40.29
CA ARG A 407 -44.82 -29.97 -39.46
C ARG A 407 -43.48 -30.64 -39.79
N CYS A 408 -42.76 -31.12 -38.79
CA CYS A 408 -41.45 -31.79 -39.00
C CYS A 408 -41.54 -33.16 -39.68
N THR A 409 -42.69 -33.59 -40.21
CA THR A 409 -42.73 -34.75 -41.11
C THR A 409 -42.13 -34.43 -42.48
N GLU A 410 -41.87 -33.15 -42.74
CA GLU A 410 -41.30 -32.62 -43.98
C GLU A 410 -39.84 -32.22 -43.72
N GLY A 411 -38.89 -33.10 -44.03
CA GLY A 411 -37.48 -32.77 -43.84
C GLY A 411 -36.51 -33.85 -44.27
N PRO A 412 -35.22 -33.50 -44.40
CA PRO A 412 -34.22 -34.40 -44.93
C PRO A 412 -33.85 -35.49 -43.92
N ILE A 413 -34.17 -36.76 -44.23
CA ILE A 413 -33.68 -37.95 -43.50
C ILE A 413 -33.32 -39.09 -44.46
N ASP A 414 -32.22 -39.79 -44.21
CA ASP A 414 -31.86 -41.02 -44.92
C ASP A 414 -32.17 -42.23 -44.02
N LEU A 415 -33.15 -43.05 -44.41
CA LEU A 415 -33.66 -44.18 -43.64
C LEU A 415 -33.39 -45.51 -44.36
N VAL A 416 -32.80 -46.50 -43.70
CA VAL A 416 -32.62 -47.85 -44.26
C VAL A 416 -33.29 -48.90 -43.37
N PHE A 417 -34.19 -49.68 -43.96
CA PHE A 417 -34.76 -50.85 -43.30
C PHE A 417 -33.88 -52.08 -43.50
N VAL A 418 -33.58 -52.80 -42.43
CA VAL A 418 -32.86 -54.08 -42.42
C VAL A 418 -33.81 -55.13 -41.88
N ILE A 419 -34.27 -56.03 -42.73
CA ILE A 419 -35.35 -56.97 -42.39
C ILE A 419 -34.82 -58.39 -42.36
N ASP A 420 -34.93 -59.06 -41.22
CA ASP A 420 -34.69 -60.50 -41.13
C ASP A 420 -35.79 -61.27 -41.90
N GLY A 421 -35.38 -62.06 -42.89
CA GLY A 421 -36.21 -62.99 -43.64
C GLY A 421 -35.82 -64.45 -43.37
N SER A 422 -35.16 -64.72 -42.24
CA SER A 422 -34.69 -66.03 -41.81
C SER A 422 -35.83 -66.97 -41.42
N LYS A 423 -35.49 -68.27 -41.35
CA LYS A 423 -36.41 -69.32 -40.95
C LYS A 423 -36.93 -69.17 -39.52
N SER A 424 -36.12 -68.61 -38.62
CA SER A 424 -36.46 -68.52 -37.20
C SER A 424 -37.53 -67.46 -36.93
N LEU A 425 -37.57 -66.40 -37.75
CA LEU A 425 -38.66 -65.41 -37.76
C LEU A 425 -40.00 -66.03 -38.19
N GLY A 426 -40.02 -66.78 -39.29
CA GLY A 426 -41.25 -67.37 -39.86
C GLY A 426 -41.99 -66.45 -40.82
N GLU A 427 -42.78 -67.04 -41.73
CA GLU A 427 -43.48 -66.31 -42.81
C GLU A 427 -44.60 -65.40 -42.28
N ASP A 428 -45.35 -65.83 -41.27
CA ASP A 428 -46.43 -65.03 -40.67
C ASP A 428 -45.88 -63.73 -40.04
N ASN A 429 -44.78 -63.85 -39.29
CA ASN A 429 -44.10 -62.70 -38.68
C ASN A 429 -43.46 -61.79 -39.73
N PHE A 430 -43.00 -62.34 -40.84
CA PHE A 430 -42.48 -61.55 -41.95
C PHE A 430 -43.54 -60.65 -42.58
N GLU A 431 -44.80 -61.10 -42.67
CA GLU A 431 -45.91 -60.25 -43.12
C GLU A 431 -46.23 -59.14 -42.12
N ILE A 432 -46.10 -59.39 -40.81
CA ILE A 432 -46.23 -58.34 -39.78
C ILE A 432 -45.17 -57.25 -39.98
N VAL A 433 -43.91 -57.64 -40.24
CA VAL A 433 -42.83 -56.68 -40.53
C VAL A 433 -43.14 -55.84 -41.78
N LYS A 434 -43.66 -56.45 -42.85
CA LYS A 434 -44.07 -55.72 -44.07
C LYS A 434 -45.16 -54.69 -43.80
N GLN A 435 -46.13 -55.02 -42.94
CA GLN A 435 -47.18 -54.09 -42.52
C GLN A 435 -46.60 -52.95 -41.68
N PHE A 436 -45.70 -53.25 -40.76
CA PHE A 436 -45.02 -52.24 -39.93
C PHE A 436 -44.23 -51.24 -40.79
N VAL A 437 -43.42 -51.74 -41.71
CA VAL A 437 -42.66 -50.91 -42.67
C VAL A 437 -43.60 -50.05 -43.50
N SER A 438 -44.72 -50.61 -43.95
CA SER A 438 -45.73 -49.85 -44.69
C SER A 438 -46.37 -48.74 -43.85
N GLY A 439 -46.58 -48.97 -42.55
CA GLY A 439 -47.06 -47.97 -41.60
C GLY A 439 -46.09 -46.80 -41.43
N ILE A 440 -44.79 -47.06 -41.26
CA ILE A 440 -43.77 -46.01 -41.21
C ILE A 440 -43.71 -45.23 -42.53
N LEU A 441 -43.82 -45.91 -43.68
CA LEU A 441 -43.83 -45.22 -44.98
C LEU A 441 -45.03 -44.27 -45.17
N ASP A 442 -46.14 -44.49 -44.45
CA ASP A 442 -47.31 -43.61 -44.48
C ASP A 442 -47.15 -42.34 -43.62
N THR A 443 -46.20 -42.31 -42.68
CA THR A 443 -45.94 -41.13 -41.83
C THR A 443 -44.91 -40.17 -42.41
N LEU A 444 -44.11 -40.64 -43.38
CA LEU A 444 -42.99 -39.89 -43.97
C LEU A 444 -43.35 -39.20 -45.29
N GLU A 445 -42.86 -37.98 -45.47
CA GLU A 445 -42.86 -37.34 -46.79
C GLU A 445 -41.66 -37.84 -47.62
N ILE A 446 -41.93 -38.68 -48.62
CA ILE A 446 -40.87 -39.28 -49.46
C ILE A 446 -40.62 -38.40 -50.68
N SER A 447 -39.42 -37.84 -50.78
CA SER A 447 -38.96 -37.09 -51.95
C SER A 447 -37.44 -36.93 -51.95
N PRO A 448 -36.81 -36.54 -53.07
CA PRO A 448 -35.38 -36.25 -53.10
C PRO A 448 -34.92 -35.15 -52.12
N LYS A 449 -35.85 -34.28 -51.68
CA LYS A 449 -35.60 -33.18 -50.75
C LYS A 449 -36.01 -33.51 -49.29
N ALA A 450 -36.82 -34.54 -49.09
CA ALA A 450 -37.33 -34.95 -47.78
C ALA A 450 -36.73 -36.31 -47.37
N ALA A 451 -37.57 -37.30 -47.05
CA ALA A 451 -37.12 -38.64 -46.69
C ALA A 451 -36.68 -39.44 -47.93
N ARG A 452 -35.50 -40.07 -47.82
CA ARG A 452 -35.01 -41.10 -48.76
C ARG A 452 -34.99 -42.43 -48.01
N VAL A 453 -35.56 -43.47 -48.61
CA VAL A 453 -35.71 -44.78 -47.94
C VAL A 453 -35.06 -45.88 -48.78
N GLY A 454 -34.21 -46.67 -48.13
CA GLY A 454 -33.65 -47.91 -48.66
C GLY A 454 -34.17 -49.11 -47.86
N LEU A 455 -34.11 -50.29 -48.46
CA LEU A 455 -34.53 -51.51 -47.80
C LEU A 455 -33.65 -52.69 -48.26
N LEU A 456 -33.15 -53.43 -47.29
CA LEU A 456 -32.51 -54.72 -47.50
C LEU A 456 -33.16 -55.79 -46.63
N GLN A 457 -33.28 -56.97 -47.20
CA GLN A 457 -33.70 -58.19 -46.54
C GLN A 457 -32.48 -59.10 -46.39
N TYR A 458 -32.39 -59.85 -45.30
CA TYR A 458 -31.32 -60.82 -45.12
C TYR A 458 -31.81 -62.19 -44.64
N SER A 459 -31.01 -63.21 -44.90
CA SER A 459 -31.10 -64.52 -44.27
C SER A 459 -29.69 -65.12 -44.21
N THR A 460 -29.39 -66.18 -44.99
CA THR A 460 -28.00 -66.63 -45.22
C THR A 460 -27.23 -65.68 -46.14
N GLU A 461 -27.94 -64.90 -46.95
CA GLU A 461 -27.39 -63.86 -47.83
C GLU A 461 -28.17 -62.56 -47.66
N VAL A 462 -27.59 -61.43 -48.09
CA VAL A 462 -28.23 -60.12 -48.02
C VAL A 462 -28.72 -59.70 -49.40
N ARG A 463 -30.00 -59.35 -49.51
CA ARG A 463 -30.65 -58.85 -50.74
C ARG A 463 -31.11 -57.41 -50.53
N THR A 464 -30.55 -56.49 -51.30
CA THR A 464 -31.09 -55.12 -51.39
C THR A 464 -32.37 -55.14 -52.24
N GLU A 465 -33.51 -54.83 -51.63
CA GLU A 465 -34.80 -54.75 -52.35
C GLU A 465 -34.91 -53.43 -53.11
N PHE A 466 -34.48 -52.33 -52.49
CA PHE A 466 -34.30 -51.05 -53.15
C PHE A 466 -33.36 -50.12 -52.38
N THR A 467 -32.76 -49.17 -53.10
CA THR A 467 -31.75 -48.25 -52.56
C THR A 467 -32.37 -46.86 -52.28
N LEU A 468 -31.66 -46.00 -51.54
CA LEU A 468 -32.11 -44.66 -51.14
C LEU A 468 -32.48 -43.76 -52.34
N ARG A 469 -31.94 -44.05 -53.53
CA ARG A 469 -32.22 -43.30 -54.77
C ARG A 469 -33.29 -43.92 -55.68
N GLN A 470 -33.75 -45.14 -55.41
CA GLN A 470 -34.53 -45.91 -56.38
C GLN A 470 -35.97 -45.42 -56.53
N PHE A 471 -36.61 -45.05 -55.42
CA PHE A 471 -38.00 -44.60 -55.42
C PHE A 471 -38.12 -43.18 -54.87
N SER A 472 -39.12 -42.45 -55.35
CA SER A 472 -39.46 -41.08 -54.90
C SER A 472 -40.91 -40.95 -54.42
N SER A 473 -41.59 -42.09 -54.20
CA SER A 473 -43.01 -42.15 -53.83
C SER A 473 -43.25 -43.29 -52.84
N ALA A 474 -43.93 -42.98 -51.73
CA ALA A 474 -44.34 -43.96 -50.73
C ALA A 474 -45.23 -45.06 -51.34
N LYS A 475 -46.06 -44.73 -52.33
CA LYS A 475 -46.92 -45.70 -53.01
C LYS A 475 -46.11 -46.80 -53.71
N ASP A 476 -45.03 -46.43 -54.39
CA ASP A 476 -44.19 -47.38 -55.12
C ASP A 476 -43.31 -48.20 -54.17
N MET A 477 -42.81 -47.58 -53.10
CA MET A 477 -42.09 -48.29 -52.04
C MET A 477 -42.99 -49.32 -51.35
N LYS A 478 -44.22 -48.96 -50.95
CA LYS A 478 -45.17 -49.92 -50.35
C LYS A 478 -45.52 -51.06 -51.29
N LYS A 479 -45.63 -50.79 -52.60
CA LYS A 479 -45.82 -51.83 -53.61
C LYS A 479 -44.61 -52.77 -53.64
N ALA A 480 -43.38 -52.25 -53.65
CA ALA A 480 -42.16 -53.06 -53.58
C ALA A 480 -42.11 -53.90 -52.30
N VAL A 481 -42.41 -53.32 -51.14
CA VAL A 481 -42.49 -54.01 -49.84
C VAL A 481 -43.49 -55.16 -49.91
N SER A 482 -44.72 -54.91 -50.39
CA SER A 482 -45.76 -55.95 -50.51
C SER A 482 -45.35 -57.15 -51.37
N GLN A 483 -44.46 -56.94 -52.35
CA GLN A 483 -43.98 -57.94 -53.30
C GLN A 483 -42.70 -58.66 -52.84
N MET A 484 -42.13 -58.28 -51.70
CA MET A 484 -40.98 -58.94 -51.12
C MET A 484 -41.29 -60.41 -50.84
N LYS A 485 -40.37 -61.28 -51.26
CA LYS A 485 -40.46 -62.73 -51.03
C LYS A 485 -39.64 -63.11 -49.80
N TYR A 486 -40.27 -63.86 -48.91
CA TYR A 486 -39.64 -64.49 -47.75
C TYR A 486 -38.51 -65.45 -48.17
N MET A 487 -37.39 -65.44 -47.45
CA MET A 487 -36.20 -66.23 -47.80
C MET A 487 -36.12 -67.56 -47.03
N GLY A 488 -36.48 -67.58 -45.74
CA GLY A 488 -36.63 -68.78 -44.92
C GLY A 488 -35.35 -69.60 -44.69
N ARG A 489 -34.17 -68.96 -44.66
CA ARG A 489 -32.86 -69.62 -44.44
C ARG A 489 -32.20 -69.20 -43.11
N GLY A 490 -30.87 -69.15 -43.04
CA GLY A 490 -30.13 -68.73 -41.83
C GLY A 490 -30.35 -67.26 -41.46
N SER A 491 -29.73 -66.77 -40.40
CA SER A 491 -29.84 -65.37 -39.94
C SER A 491 -28.44 -64.76 -39.78
N MET A 492 -27.93 -64.12 -40.84
CA MET A 492 -26.62 -63.46 -40.88
C MET A 492 -26.77 -61.95 -40.62
N THR A 493 -27.15 -61.60 -39.39
CA THR A 493 -27.43 -60.23 -38.96
C THR A 493 -26.19 -59.34 -39.05
N GLY A 494 -25.00 -59.85 -38.67
CA GLY A 494 -23.74 -59.12 -38.78
C GLY A 494 -23.41 -58.72 -40.22
N LEU A 495 -23.59 -59.65 -41.16
CA LEU A 495 -23.44 -59.39 -42.59
C LEU A 495 -24.43 -58.33 -43.10
N ALA A 496 -25.67 -58.35 -42.61
CA ALA A 496 -26.67 -57.34 -42.96
C ALA A 496 -26.29 -55.94 -42.46
N LEU A 497 -25.81 -55.82 -41.21
CA LEU A 497 -25.30 -54.57 -40.63
C LEU A 497 -24.07 -54.04 -41.37
N ARG A 498 -23.19 -54.93 -41.82
CA ARG A 498 -22.06 -54.57 -42.69
C ARG A 498 -22.55 -53.97 -44.01
N GLN A 499 -23.47 -54.64 -44.71
CA GLN A 499 -24.01 -54.16 -45.99
C GLN A 499 -24.77 -52.82 -45.82
N MET A 500 -25.52 -52.67 -44.73
CA MET A 500 -26.19 -51.43 -44.38
C MET A 500 -25.18 -50.28 -44.22
N SER A 501 -24.16 -50.48 -43.40
CA SER A 501 -23.21 -49.43 -43.00
C SER A 501 -22.13 -49.10 -44.04
N GLU A 502 -21.67 -50.09 -44.81
CA GLU A 502 -20.60 -49.92 -45.81
C GLU A 502 -21.12 -49.60 -47.21
N ARG A 503 -22.38 -49.93 -47.51
CA ARG A 503 -22.94 -49.76 -48.86
C ARG A 503 -24.24 -48.96 -48.88
N SER A 504 -25.23 -49.31 -48.08
CA SER A 504 -26.57 -48.69 -48.21
C SER A 504 -26.56 -47.19 -47.89
N PHE A 505 -25.71 -46.75 -46.95
CA PHE A 505 -25.51 -45.33 -46.60
C PHE A 505 -24.42 -44.61 -47.41
N THR A 506 -24.09 -45.11 -48.60
CA THR A 506 -23.14 -44.43 -49.50
C THR A 506 -23.85 -43.46 -50.44
N GLU A 507 -23.13 -42.43 -50.88
CA GLU A 507 -23.67 -41.46 -51.86
C GLU A 507 -24.04 -42.14 -53.19
N THR A 508 -23.31 -43.19 -53.57
CA THR A 508 -23.60 -43.97 -54.79
C THR A 508 -24.96 -44.69 -54.70
N GLU A 509 -25.36 -45.15 -53.51
CA GLU A 509 -26.67 -45.77 -53.25
C GLU A 509 -27.77 -44.76 -52.90
N GLY A 510 -27.44 -43.47 -52.82
CA GLY A 510 -28.40 -42.36 -52.72
C GLY A 510 -28.43 -41.62 -51.37
N ALA A 511 -27.55 -41.98 -50.43
CA ALA A 511 -27.39 -41.21 -49.20
C ALA A 511 -26.86 -39.81 -49.49
N ARG A 512 -27.22 -38.84 -48.64
CA ARG A 512 -26.70 -37.47 -48.75
C ARG A 512 -25.28 -37.37 -48.17
N PRO A 513 -24.45 -36.44 -48.70
CA PRO A 513 -23.11 -36.22 -48.19
C PRO A 513 -23.14 -35.91 -46.69
N PHE A 514 -22.10 -36.33 -45.96
CA PHE A 514 -22.01 -36.10 -44.51
C PHE A 514 -22.01 -34.60 -44.16
N SER A 515 -21.48 -33.75 -45.05
CA SER A 515 -21.50 -32.28 -44.91
C SER A 515 -22.89 -31.66 -44.92
N ALA A 516 -23.91 -32.38 -45.39
CA ALA A 516 -25.29 -31.90 -45.37
C ALA A 516 -25.97 -32.04 -43.99
N ASN A 517 -25.28 -32.65 -43.00
CA ASN A 517 -25.79 -32.90 -41.64
C ASN A 517 -27.17 -33.57 -41.61
N VAL A 518 -27.41 -34.51 -42.52
CA VAL A 518 -28.67 -35.24 -42.62
C VAL A 518 -28.63 -36.47 -41.71
N PRO A 519 -29.62 -36.69 -40.83
CA PRO A 519 -29.71 -37.89 -40.01
C PRO A 519 -29.73 -39.16 -40.86
N ARG A 520 -28.91 -40.14 -40.46
CA ARG A 520 -28.85 -41.48 -41.05
C ARG A 520 -29.41 -42.47 -40.05
N ILE A 521 -30.53 -43.10 -40.37
CA ILE A 521 -31.26 -43.96 -39.44
C ILE A 521 -31.45 -45.34 -40.04
N SER A 522 -31.14 -46.38 -39.28
CA SER A 522 -31.40 -47.78 -39.63
C SER A 522 -32.46 -48.34 -38.70
N ILE A 523 -33.46 -49.02 -39.24
CA ILE A 523 -34.44 -49.80 -38.46
C ILE A 523 -34.23 -51.28 -38.78
N VAL A 524 -33.83 -52.04 -37.77
CA VAL A 524 -33.45 -53.45 -37.88
C VAL A 524 -34.54 -54.32 -37.26
N PHE A 525 -35.14 -55.20 -38.06
CA PHE A 525 -36.11 -56.20 -37.59
C PHE A 525 -35.42 -57.56 -37.50
N THR A 526 -35.45 -58.16 -36.32
CA THR A 526 -34.81 -59.48 -36.07
C THR A 526 -35.49 -60.19 -34.90
N ASP A 527 -35.36 -61.52 -34.85
CA ASP A 527 -35.69 -62.33 -33.67
C ASP A 527 -34.47 -62.53 -32.73
N GLY A 528 -33.37 -61.79 -32.97
CA GLY A 528 -32.18 -61.80 -32.12
C GLY A 528 -31.48 -63.16 -32.07
N ARG A 529 -31.45 -63.90 -33.18
CA ARG A 529 -30.78 -65.21 -33.28
C ARG A 529 -29.72 -65.23 -34.38
N ALA A 530 -28.84 -64.23 -34.37
CA ALA A 530 -27.74 -64.17 -35.32
C ALA A 530 -26.87 -65.42 -35.26
N GLN A 531 -26.35 -65.81 -36.43
CA GLN A 531 -25.43 -66.93 -36.62
C GLN A 531 -24.00 -66.46 -36.91
N ASP A 532 -23.77 -65.14 -36.83
CA ASP A 532 -22.53 -64.43 -37.08
C ASP A 532 -22.30 -63.30 -36.05
N GLU A 533 -21.14 -62.65 -36.10
CA GLU A 533 -20.75 -61.59 -35.17
C GLU A 533 -21.51 -60.28 -35.44
N VAL A 534 -22.32 -59.83 -34.48
CA VAL A 534 -23.18 -58.64 -34.60
C VAL A 534 -22.53 -57.38 -34.02
N SER A 535 -21.96 -57.50 -32.81
CA SER A 535 -21.45 -56.37 -32.01
C SER A 535 -20.44 -55.47 -32.76
N GLU A 536 -19.52 -56.06 -33.52
CA GLU A 536 -18.52 -55.32 -34.30
C GLU A 536 -19.17 -54.39 -35.33
N TRP A 537 -20.11 -54.92 -36.12
CA TRP A 537 -20.74 -54.20 -37.21
C TRP A 537 -21.76 -53.18 -36.70
N ALA A 538 -22.50 -53.50 -35.63
CA ALA A 538 -23.36 -52.54 -34.94
C ALA A 538 -22.55 -51.35 -34.40
N THR A 539 -21.42 -51.62 -33.74
CA THR A 539 -20.54 -50.57 -33.20
C THR A 539 -19.96 -49.68 -34.30
N ARG A 540 -19.47 -50.27 -35.40
CA ARG A 540 -18.95 -49.50 -36.55
C ARG A 540 -20.01 -48.62 -37.20
N ALA A 541 -21.24 -49.12 -37.33
CA ALA A 541 -22.35 -48.34 -37.86
C ALA A 541 -22.68 -47.14 -36.96
N LYS A 542 -22.77 -47.36 -35.64
CA LYS A 542 -22.98 -46.32 -34.63
C LYS A 542 -21.88 -45.24 -34.68
N GLN A 543 -20.61 -45.64 -34.78
CA GLN A 543 -19.46 -44.73 -34.90
C GLN A 543 -19.47 -43.88 -36.19
N ARG A 544 -20.18 -44.31 -37.24
CA ARG A 544 -20.37 -43.54 -38.48
C ARG A 544 -21.57 -42.57 -38.40
N GLY A 545 -22.16 -42.41 -37.22
CA GLY A 545 -23.32 -41.54 -37.01
C GLY A 545 -24.63 -42.13 -37.52
N ILE A 546 -24.72 -43.46 -37.66
CA ILE A 546 -25.97 -44.14 -38.00
C ILE A 546 -26.69 -44.47 -36.70
N ILE A 547 -27.89 -43.93 -36.53
CA ILE A 547 -28.78 -44.26 -35.41
C ILE A 547 -29.50 -45.57 -35.75
N ILE A 548 -29.39 -46.57 -34.89
CA ILE A 548 -29.95 -47.91 -35.13
C ILE A 548 -31.06 -48.18 -34.13
N TYR A 549 -32.26 -48.41 -34.66
CA TYR A 549 -33.41 -48.94 -33.92
C TYR A 549 -33.47 -50.45 -34.12
N ALA A 550 -33.46 -51.21 -33.02
CA ALA A 550 -33.63 -52.66 -33.03
C ALA A 550 -35.08 -53.00 -32.66
N ILE A 551 -35.77 -53.71 -33.54
CA ILE A 551 -37.15 -54.15 -33.37
C ILE A 551 -37.17 -55.67 -33.26
N GLY A 552 -37.43 -56.16 -32.05
CA GLY A 552 -37.62 -57.57 -31.75
C GLY A 552 -38.95 -58.08 -32.30
N ILE A 553 -38.89 -59.21 -33.02
CA ILE A 553 -40.08 -59.90 -33.53
C ILE A 553 -40.24 -61.25 -32.85
N GLY A 554 -41.44 -61.53 -32.33
CA GLY A 554 -41.75 -62.80 -31.66
C GLY A 554 -40.90 -63.00 -30.40
N LYS A 555 -40.30 -64.19 -30.26
CA LYS A 555 -39.43 -64.55 -29.13
C LYS A 555 -38.00 -64.03 -29.30
N ALA A 556 -37.88 -62.71 -29.46
CA ALA A 556 -36.60 -62.08 -29.72
C ALA A 556 -35.66 -62.09 -28.51
N ILE A 557 -34.35 -62.26 -28.74
CA ILE A 557 -33.33 -62.23 -27.67
C ILE A 557 -32.92 -60.79 -27.38
N GLU A 558 -33.27 -60.31 -26.19
CA GLU A 558 -33.03 -58.91 -25.79
C GLU A 558 -31.53 -58.55 -25.78
N GLU A 559 -30.65 -59.45 -25.33
CA GLU A 559 -29.21 -59.16 -25.28
C GLU A 559 -28.64 -58.81 -26.67
N GLU A 560 -29.04 -59.55 -27.72
CA GLU A 560 -28.60 -59.28 -29.10
C GLU A 560 -29.20 -57.96 -29.63
N LEU A 561 -30.47 -57.69 -29.32
CA LEU A 561 -31.12 -56.42 -29.69
C LEU A 561 -30.42 -55.21 -29.05
N LEU A 562 -29.99 -55.32 -27.79
CA LEU A 562 -29.23 -54.29 -27.09
C LEU A 562 -27.87 -54.01 -27.76
N GLU A 563 -27.20 -55.04 -28.26
CA GLU A 563 -25.94 -54.86 -29.00
C GLU A 563 -26.15 -54.10 -30.31
N ILE A 564 -27.27 -54.35 -30.99
CA ILE A 564 -27.64 -53.70 -32.26
C ILE A 564 -28.07 -52.24 -32.04
N ALA A 565 -28.95 -52.00 -31.06
CA ALA A 565 -29.55 -50.70 -30.81
C ALA A 565 -28.52 -49.61 -30.47
N SER A 566 -28.89 -48.35 -30.74
CA SER A 566 -28.13 -47.18 -30.31
C SER A 566 -28.46 -46.77 -28.88
N GLU A 567 -27.53 -46.06 -28.24
CA GLU A 567 -27.76 -45.50 -26.90
C GLU A 567 -28.57 -44.19 -26.97
N PRO A 568 -29.47 -43.93 -26.02
CA PRO A 568 -29.85 -44.83 -24.93
C PRO A 568 -30.80 -45.95 -25.40
N SER A 569 -30.59 -47.17 -24.90
CA SER A 569 -31.35 -48.36 -25.35
C SER A 569 -32.87 -48.22 -25.23
N TYR A 570 -33.40 -47.60 -24.17
CA TYR A 570 -34.84 -47.41 -23.97
C TYR A 570 -35.53 -46.56 -25.06
N LYS A 571 -34.78 -45.87 -25.91
CA LYS A 571 -35.30 -45.10 -27.05
C LYS A 571 -35.18 -45.82 -28.40
N HIS A 572 -34.35 -46.84 -28.47
CA HIS A 572 -33.95 -47.46 -29.73
C HIS A 572 -34.21 -48.97 -29.77
N LEU A 573 -34.70 -49.56 -28.69
CA LEU A 573 -35.09 -50.96 -28.62
C LEU A 573 -36.60 -51.07 -28.43
N PHE A 574 -37.26 -51.77 -29.34
CA PHE A 574 -38.70 -51.98 -29.33
C PHE A 574 -39.05 -53.44 -29.68
N TYR A 575 -40.29 -53.84 -29.43
CA TYR A 575 -40.84 -55.13 -29.86
C TYR A 575 -42.09 -54.90 -30.72
N ALA A 576 -42.21 -55.58 -31.85
CA ALA A 576 -43.33 -55.36 -32.77
C ALA A 576 -44.67 -55.95 -32.31
N GLU A 577 -44.67 -56.75 -31.23
CA GLU A 577 -45.92 -57.21 -30.60
C GLU A 577 -46.69 -56.05 -29.93
N ASP A 578 -46.01 -54.92 -29.69
CA ASP A 578 -46.60 -53.70 -29.15
C ASP A 578 -46.95 -52.72 -30.28
N PHE A 579 -48.25 -52.47 -30.50
CA PHE A 579 -48.72 -51.46 -31.46
C PHE A 579 -48.17 -50.04 -31.16
N THR A 580 -47.73 -49.77 -29.92
CA THR A 580 -47.09 -48.52 -29.52
C THR A 580 -45.74 -48.30 -30.19
N ALA A 581 -45.01 -49.37 -30.54
CA ALA A 581 -43.68 -49.27 -31.15
C ALA A 581 -43.70 -48.50 -32.49
N LEU A 582 -44.78 -48.62 -33.27
CA LEU A 582 -44.93 -47.86 -34.52
C LEU A 582 -45.08 -46.36 -34.26
N GLU A 583 -45.87 -46.01 -33.25
CA GLU A 583 -46.15 -44.63 -32.85
C GLU A 583 -44.89 -43.98 -32.25
N ASP A 584 -44.21 -44.67 -31.32
CA ASP A 584 -43.00 -44.20 -30.66
C ASP A 584 -41.85 -43.96 -31.66
N ILE A 585 -41.62 -44.90 -32.57
CA ILE A 585 -40.61 -44.74 -33.62
C ILE A 585 -40.98 -43.61 -34.57
N SER A 586 -42.26 -43.48 -34.94
CA SER A 586 -42.70 -42.38 -35.83
C SER A 586 -42.48 -41.00 -35.19
N GLU A 587 -42.77 -40.85 -33.90
CA GLU A 587 -42.54 -39.59 -33.18
C GLU A 587 -41.06 -39.29 -32.98
N GLU A 588 -40.23 -40.30 -32.69
CA GLU A 588 -38.78 -40.08 -32.58
C GLU A 588 -38.15 -39.76 -33.95
N LEU A 589 -38.55 -40.43 -35.04
CA LEU A 589 -38.14 -40.06 -36.40
C LEU A 589 -38.50 -38.60 -36.71
N ARG A 590 -39.71 -38.17 -36.32
CA ARG A 590 -40.14 -36.78 -36.46
C ARG A 590 -39.30 -35.82 -35.63
N ALA A 591 -38.92 -36.19 -34.41
CA ALA A 591 -38.05 -35.39 -33.55
C ALA A 591 -36.65 -35.22 -34.17
N GLN A 592 -36.06 -36.30 -34.69
CA GLN A 592 -34.77 -36.26 -35.39
C GLN A 592 -34.82 -35.35 -36.63
N ILE A 593 -35.92 -35.42 -37.39
CA ILE A 593 -36.14 -34.50 -38.53
C ILE A 593 -36.25 -33.05 -38.02
N CYS A 594 -37.00 -32.78 -36.94
CA CYS A 594 -37.11 -31.44 -36.37
C CYS A 594 -35.75 -30.86 -35.97
N GLU A 595 -34.92 -31.62 -35.27
CA GLU A 595 -33.62 -31.14 -34.79
C GLU A 595 -32.66 -30.85 -35.94
N ALA A 596 -32.56 -31.75 -36.92
CA ALA A 596 -31.73 -31.53 -38.11
C ALA A 596 -32.13 -30.26 -38.90
N MET A 597 -33.41 -29.91 -38.90
CA MET A 597 -33.91 -28.69 -39.54
C MET A 597 -33.63 -27.41 -38.74
N LYS A 598 -33.47 -27.49 -37.41
CA LYS A 598 -33.08 -26.35 -36.57
C LYS A 598 -31.59 -26.03 -36.73
N GLU A 599 -30.76 -27.05 -36.98
CA GLU A 599 -29.30 -26.91 -37.11
C GLU A 599 -28.81 -26.55 -38.53
N SER A 600 -29.68 -26.62 -39.54
CA SER A 600 -29.33 -26.21 -40.90
C SER A 600 -29.08 -24.68 -40.97
N PRO A 601 -28.00 -24.22 -41.61
CA PRO A 601 -27.62 -22.81 -41.65
C PRO A 601 -28.53 -22.01 -42.60
N HIS A 602 -29.75 -21.74 -42.14
CA HIS A 602 -30.61 -20.68 -42.67
C HIS A 602 -30.86 -19.66 -41.56
N GLN A 603 -29.77 -19.06 -41.06
CA GLN A 603 -29.82 -17.87 -40.20
C GLN A 603 -28.50 -17.06 -40.19
N GLN A 604 -27.76 -17.08 -41.30
CA GLN A 604 -26.72 -16.08 -41.58
C GLN A 604 -27.02 -15.45 -42.94
N ASP A 605 -27.86 -14.42 -42.93
CA ASP A 605 -27.76 -13.24 -43.82
C ASP A 605 -29.04 -12.41 -43.73
N ALA A 606 -29.05 -11.47 -42.78
CA ALA A 606 -29.95 -10.31 -42.81
C ALA A 606 -29.36 -9.12 -42.05
N THR A 607 -28.09 -8.79 -42.29
CA THR A 607 -27.57 -7.42 -42.07
C THR A 607 -26.47 -7.13 -43.08
N SER A 608 -26.85 -6.74 -44.30
CA SER A 608 -25.98 -5.98 -45.20
C SER A 608 -26.40 -4.51 -45.15
N GLY A 609 -25.45 -3.63 -44.84
CA GLY A 609 -25.71 -2.21 -44.75
C GLY A 609 -24.55 -1.33 -44.31
N ARG A 610 -23.29 -1.64 -44.62
CA ARG A 610 -22.25 -0.58 -44.67
C ARG A 610 -21.17 -0.87 -45.70
N LEU A 611 -21.12 0.01 -46.69
CA LEU A 611 -20.14 0.08 -47.78
C LEU A 611 -18.82 0.70 -47.33
N HIS A 612 -17.77 0.32 -48.08
CA HIS A 612 -16.42 0.91 -48.25
C HIS A 612 -15.31 0.38 -47.30
N LYS A 613 -14.13 -0.04 -47.77
CA LYS A 613 -13.43 0.15 -49.07
C LYS A 613 -12.34 -0.92 -49.24
N THR A 614 -12.04 -1.24 -50.50
CA THR A 614 -11.00 -2.15 -51.01
C THR A 614 -9.57 -1.59 -50.87
N GLY A 615 -8.60 -2.50 -50.69
CA GLY A 615 -7.15 -2.31 -50.84
C GLY A 615 -6.40 -3.62 -50.54
N PRO A 616 -5.27 -3.94 -51.19
CA PRO A 616 -5.11 -5.20 -51.94
C PRO A 616 -4.38 -6.37 -51.23
N GLN A 617 -4.70 -7.58 -51.69
CA GLN A 617 -4.00 -8.86 -51.50
C GLN A 617 -2.57 -8.84 -52.09
N PRO A 618 -1.66 -9.73 -51.62
CA PRO A 618 -1.41 -10.96 -52.40
C PRO A 618 -1.06 -12.24 -51.60
N SER A 619 -1.42 -13.37 -52.23
CA SER A 619 -0.77 -14.71 -52.25
C SER A 619 -0.50 -15.50 -50.94
N GLY A 620 -1.13 -16.68 -50.81
CA GLY A 620 -0.68 -17.79 -49.93
C GLY A 620 0.35 -18.70 -50.63
N PRO A 621 0.43 -20.00 -50.31
CA PRO A 621 0.20 -20.68 -49.03
C PRO A 621 1.41 -21.59 -48.67
N GLU A 622 1.96 -21.56 -47.45
CA GLU A 622 2.86 -22.64 -47.01
C GLU A 622 2.66 -23.03 -45.54
N SER A 623 2.63 -24.36 -45.38
CA SER A 623 2.69 -25.15 -44.16
C SER A 623 3.82 -24.71 -43.23
N THR A 624 3.58 -24.63 -41.91
CA THR A 624 4.68 -24.75 -40.96
C THR A 624 4.24 -25.29 -39.60
N THR A 625 4.90 -26.39 -39.27
CA THR A 625 5.01 -27.17 -38.04
C THR A 625 5.09 -26.33 -36.76
N ILE A 626 4.35 -26.73 -35.73
CA ILE A 626 4.47 -26.21 -34.36
C ILE A 626 5.70 -26.85 -33.71
N ALA A 627 6.66 -26.03 -33.28
CA ALA A 627 7.71 -26.41 -32.34
C ALA A 627 7.51 -25.62 -31.03
N ILE A 628 7.52 -26.38 -29.94
CA ILE A 628 7.31 -25.96 -28.56
C ILE A 628 8.58 -25.27 -28.06
N THR A 629 8.48 -24.02 -27.61
CA THR A 629 9.34 -23.44 -26.56
C THR A 629 8.69 -22.20 -25.95
N ASP A 630 8.64 -22.22 -24.62
CA ASP A 630 8.66 -21.10 -23.68
C ASP A 630 7.35 -20.34 -23.36
N VAL A 631 6.59 -20.92 -22.44
CA VAL A 631 5.76 -20.17 -21.48
C VAL A 631 5.97 -20.75 -20.08
N ILE A 632 6.87 -20.17 -19.29
CA ILE A 632 6.73 -20.08 -17.83
C ILE A 632 7.27 -18.71 -17.41
N ASP A 633 6.37 -17.83 -16.95
CA ASP A 633 6.57 -17.03 -15.74
C ASP A 633 5.26 -16.32 -15.36
N CYS A 634 4.51 -16.94 -14.45
CA CYS A 634 3.70 -16.21 -13.47
C CYS A 634 3.48 -17.10 -12.23
N PRO A 635 4.00 -16.71 -11.05
CA PRO A 635 3.83 -17.42 -9.80
C PRO A 635 2.57 -16.91 -9.08
N HIS A 636 1.59 -17.77 -8.84
CA HIS A 636 0.72 -17.73 -7.65
C HIS A 636 -0.36 -18.83 -7.75
N LEU A 637 -0.06 -20.03 -7.22
CA LEU A 637 -1.10 -20.93 -6.72
C LEU A 637 -0.49 -21.89 -5.69
N ALA A 638 -0.39 -21.43 -4.45
CA ALA A 638 -0.17 -22.32 -3.32
C ALA A 638 -1.54 -22.88 -2.91
N VAL A 639 -1.88 -24.07 -3.39
CA VAL A 639 -2.95 -24.89 -2.80
C VAL A 639 -2.28 -26.05 -2.07
N HIS A 640 -2.27 -25.93 -0.74
CA HIS A 640 -1.92 -26.99 0.18
C HIS A 640 -2.93 -28.15 0.04
N HIS A 641 -2.54 -29.27 -0.56
CA HIS A 641 -3.19 -30.55 -0.28
C HIS A 641 -2.39 -31.27 0.81
N LYS A 642 -2.96 -31.30 2.01
CA LYS A 642 -2.49 -32.06 3.17
C LYS A 642 -3.13 -33.44 3.10
N TYR A 643 -2.44 -34.42 2.51
CA TYR A 643 -2.74 -35.83 2.74
C TYR A 643 -1.92 -36.33 3.93
N LEU A 644 -2.64 -36.84 4.92
CA LEU A 644 -2.12 -37.57 6.07
C LEU A 644 -1.71 -38.97 5.61
N PHE A 645 -0.41 -39.26 5.64
CA PHE A 645 0.12 -40.61 5.87
C PHE A 645 1.40 -40.47 6.69
N GLU A 646 1.35 -40.94 7.93
CA GLU A 646 2.51 -41.28 8.74
C GLU A 646 3.11 -42.57 8.16
N ASP A 647 4.41 -42.58 7.82
CA ASP A 647 5.43 -43.23 8.68
C ASP A 647 6.82 -43.32 8.03
N SER A 648 7.81 -42.96 8.86
CA SER A 648 9.13 -43.59 9.04
C SER A 648 10.36 -43.26 8.13
N HIS A 649 11.45 -42.94 8.85
CA HIS A 649 12.90 -43.03 8.53
C HIS A 649 13.57 -41.96 7.63
N SER A 650 14.33 -41.02 8.25
CA SER A 650 15.82 -40.94 8.32
C SER A 650 16.52 -40.90 6.94
N THR A 651 17.37 -39.95 6.55
CA THR A 651 18.58 -39.41 7.22
C THR A 651 19.22 -38.34 6.32
N THR A 652 19.74 -37.26 6.92
CA THR A 652 20.98 -36.49 6.58
C THR A 652 21.46 -36.29 5.14
N GLY A 653 21.83 -35.04 4.80
CA GLY A 653 23.06 -34.82 4.01
C GLY A 653 23.19 -33.55 3.17
N ASN A 654 23.73 -32.51 3.79
CA ASN A 654 24.68 -31.50 3.24
C ASN A 654 24.27 -30.39 2.25
N ARG A 655 24.49 -29.18 2.79
CA ARG A 655 24.71 -27.86 2.18
C ARG A 655 25.92 -27.84 1.24
N VAL A 656 25.86 -27.01 0.19
CA VAL A 656 26.95 -26.09 -0.18
C VAL A 656 26.35 -24.74 -0.60
N THR A 657 26.99 -23.67 -0.16
CA THR A 657 26.56 -22.27 -0.10
C THR A 657 27.00 -21.40 -1.30
N PHE A 658 26.20 -20.35 -1.51
CA PHE A 658 26.31 -19.13 -2.34
C PHE A 658 27.69 -18.43 -2.41
N PRO A 659 27.87 -17.50 -3.38
CA PRO A 659 27.74 -16.06 -3.08
C PRO A 659 27.11 -15.24 -4.24
N MET A 660 26.52 -14.04 -4.14
CA MET A 660 25.99 -13.16 -3.09
C MET A 660 25.77 -11.77 -3.73
N LEU A 661 24.88 -10.96 -3.13
CA LEU A 661 24.76 -9.48 -3.19
C LEU A 661 24.17 -8.85 -4.49
N LYS A 662 23.26 -7.86 -4.48
CA LYS A 662 22.82 -6.82 -3.51
C LYS A 662 21.40 -6.32 -3.92
N CYS A 663 20.39 -6.33 -3.02
CA CYS A 663 19.87 -5.20 -2.20
C CYS A 663 19.21 -4.01 -2.96
N PHE A 664 17.91 -3.74 -2.75
CA PHE A 664 17.37 -2.74 -1.80
C PHE A 664 15.84 -2.62 -1.91
N CYS A 665 15.19 -2.20 -0.82
CA CYS A 665 13.74 -2.20 -0.62
C CYS A 665 13.24 -0.79 -0.21
N PHE A 666 11.97 -0.52 -0.53
CA PHE A 666 11.02 0.52 -0.05
C PHE A 666 11.20 2.01 -0.42
N SER A 667 10.18 2.56 -1.12
CA SER A 667 9.33 3.65 -0.58
C SER A 667 8.03 3.80 -1.41
N ALA A 668 6.95 4.19 -0.74
CA ALA A 668 5.59 4.31 -1.26
C ALA A 668 5.21 5.76 -1.60
N LYS A 669 4.43 5.98 -2.68
CA LYS A 669 3.24 6.88 -2.72
C LYS A 669 2.56 6.91 -4.11
N ALA A 670 1.28 6.53 -4.09
CA ALA A 670 0.10 7.11 -4.75
C ALA A 670 0.00 7.36 -6.28
N SER A 671 -1.11 6.83 -6.81
CA SER A 671 -1.99 7.35 -7.88
C SER A 671 -1.64 6.99 -9.34
N LYS A 672 -2.45 6.13 -9.99
CA LYS A 672 -3.62 6.46 -10.84
C LYS A 672 -3.85 5.40 -11.93
N ASP A 673 -5.13 5.19 -12.24
CA ASP A 673 -5.72 4.65 -13.48
C ASP A 673 -5.52 3.15 -13.80
N ASN A 674 -6.62 2.37 -13.71
CA ASN A 674 -7.47 1.88 -14.82
C ASN A 674 -6.91 0.52 -15.31
N ASP A 675 -7.59 -0.62 -15.29
CA ASP A 675 -8.91 -0.94 -15.86
C ASP A 675 -9.45 -2.26 -15.27
N GLN A 676 -10.76 -2.42 -15.44
CA GLN A 676 -11.56 -3.61 -15.14
C GLN A 676 -11.12 -4.85 -15.93
N CYS A 677 -11.00 -5.99 -15.25
CA CYS A 677 -11.40 -7.29 -15.80
C CYS A 677 -12.46 -7.91 -14.86
N LYS A 678 -13.72 -7.86 -15.28
CA LYS A 678 -14.79 -8.70 -14.71
C LYS A 678 -14.57 -10.12 -15.22
N CYS A 679 -14.29 -11.05 -14.31
CA CYS A 679 -14.43 -12.48 -14.56
C CYS A 679 -15.89 -12.89 -14.28
N GLU A 680 -16.65 -13.19 -15.32
CA GLU A 680 -17.85 -14.01 -15.21
C GLU A 680 -17.56 -15.39 -15.84
N ASN A 681 -18.04 -16.44 -15.17
CA ASN A 681 -18.00 -17.86 -15.54
C ASN A 681 -16.80 -18.72 -15.07
N LEU A 682 -16.54 -18.72 -13.76
CA LEU A 682 -15.78 -19.79 -13.08
C LEU A 682 -16.69 -20.69 -12.22
N VAL A 683 -17.86 -21.07 -12.72
CA VAL A 683 -18.79 -22.00 -12.02
C VAL A 683 -19.09 -23.25 -12.87
N THR A 684 -18.85 -23.21 -14.18
CA THR A 684 -19.12 -24.34 -15.08
C THR A 684 -17.97 -25.33 -15.23
N PHE A 685 -16.73 -24.97 -14.88
CA PHE A 685 -15.57 -25.88 -14.99
C PHE A 685 -15.33 -26.72 -13.73
N GLN A 686 -15.81 -26.29 -12.56
CA GLN A 686 -15.72 -27.08 -11.32
C GLN A 686 -16.70 -28.27 -11.32
N ASN A 687 -17.89 -28.13 -11.90
CA ASN A 687 -18.90 -29.19 -11.89
C ASN A 687 -18.58 -30.36 -12.86
N TYR A 688 -17.74 -30.13 -13.88
CA TYR A 688 -17.35 -31.19 -14.81
C TYR A 688 -16.28 -32.13 -14.23
N ALA A 689 -15.35 -31.58 -13.44
CA ALA A 689 -14.27 -32.36 -12.82
C ALA A 689 -14.74 -33.19 -11.61
N THR A 690 -15.84 -32.81 -10.95
CA THR A 690 -16.39 -33.58 -9.81
C THR A 690 -17.25 -34.77 -10.26
N SER A 691 -17.90 -34.68 -11.43
CA SER A 691 -18.71 -35.75 -12.01
C SER A 691 -17.89 -36.98 -12.41
N GLU A 692 -16.72 -36.78 -13.03
CA GLU A 692 -15.93 -37.90 -13.53
C GLU A 692 -15.04 -38.59 -12.47
N VAL A 693 -14.75 -37.91 -11.35
CA VAL A 693 -14.08 -38.54 -10.21
C VAL A 693 -15.05 -39.40 -9.38
N GLN A 694 -16.35 -39.06 -9.35
CA GLN A 694 -17.39 -39.89 -8.72
C GLN A 694 -17.70 -41.17 -9.50
N LYS A 695 -17.58 -41.17 -10.84
CA LYS A 695 -17.77 -42.39 -11.65
C LYS A 695 -16.63 -43.40 -11.52
N LEU A 696 -15.41 -42.96 -11.20
CA LEU A 696 -14.25 -43.84 -11.04
C LEU A 696 -14.14 -44.47 -9.63
N THR A 697 -14.91 -44.01 -8.64
CA THR A 697 -14.90 -44.54 -7.26
C THR A 697 -16.04 -45.50 -6.94
N GLN A 698 -16.95 -45.79 -7.88
CA GLN A 698 -18.01 -46.81 -7.75
C GLN A 698 -17.71 -48.15 -8.45
N ARG A 699 -16.48 -48.36 -8.95
CA ARG A 699 -16.03 -49.65 -9.50
C ARG A 699 -15.14 -50.48 -8.55
N TYR A 700 -14.98 -50.05 -7.30
CA TYR A 700 -14.30 -50.80 -6.24
C TYR A 700 -15.02 -50.60 -4.89
N ILE A 701 -16.30 -50.98 -4.82
CA ILE A 701 -16.99 -51.45 -3.60
C ILE A 701 -17.93 -52.58 -4.03
#